data_AF-A0AAE1XPI3-F1
#
_entry.id   AF-A0AAE1XPI3-F1
#
_cell.length_a   1.000
_cell.length_b   1.000
_cell.length_c   1.000
_cell.angle_alpha   90.00
_cell.angle_beta   90.00
_cell.angle_gamma   90.00
#
_symmetry.space_group_name_H-M   'P 1'
#
loop_
_entity.id
_entity.type
_entity.pdbx_description
1 polymer ?
#
loop_
_entity_poly.entity_id
_entity_poly.type
_entity_poly.pdbx_seq_one_letter_code
_entity_poly.pdbx_strand_id
1 'polypeptide(L)'
;MPIISHNFTFSFNKFSFSSSNCKFQFPILKQSLHFQRSLHVRCAKKAKRTGKLRYPSEKKRLRLQQNTQIDATRKLEGVWRLSRLGVSVHEDPGKDFWGVSDALLKEIARVLEFPVASMLPPEAFTVVRKSFDARKLQKEPKFVYTVDMDVRKLLSLEPRTWEFISELDQKVGFLEFLHPESIYGDLMSTIRNHRKIDDTASAREEVHNNHVIGGYKFPATRRPKVVVVGSGPSGLFASLVLAEVGAEVTLIERGQAVEQRGRDIGALVVRRMLQLESNFCFGEGGAGTWSDGKLVTRIGRNNSSVLTVMKTLVHFGAPCSILVDGKPHLGTDRLVPLLRNFRQYLQELGVTIRFGTRVDDLLVKGEHVVGVKISDSRGQSASCCQKLECDAVVLAVGHSARDTYHMLHSHNVDVVRKDFAVGLRIEHPQELINNIQYSGLASEVQRGRGKVPVADYQVAEYINQRDVDTTSNLESTSRSCYSFCMCPGGQVVLTSTDPSELCINGMSFSRRSSKWANAALVVTVSSKDFDALNLSGPLAGVEFQRTFERKAAVMGGGNFVAPVQTATDFLDNRLSVTSVPPSSYRLGVKAANLHELFPLRITEALQHAISMFDKELPGFVSNNALLHGVETRTSSPVQITRRSDTWESTNMKGLYPVGEGAGYAGGIVSAAVDGMQAGFAVARNLGLYDGSIDSVLVKPQNVGVVKY
;
A
#
# COMPACT_ATOMS: atom_id res chain seq x y z
N MET A 1 78.92 20.97 37.04
CA MET A 1 78.94 19.52 37.27
C MET A 1 78.06 19.22 38.49
N PRO A 2 77.40 18.06 38.53
CA PRO A 2 77.43 17.05 37.48
C PRO A 2 76.02 16.74 36.96
N ILE A 3 75.83 16.28 35.75
CA ILE A 3 76.67 16.00 34.60
C ILE A 3 75.60 15.90 33.50
N ILE A 4 75.68 16.70 32.43
CA ILE A 4 76.49 16.39 31.24
C ILE A 4 75.90 15.10 30.66
N SER A 5 75.24 15.12 29.51
CA SER A 5 75.81 15.44 28.20
C SER A 5 75.03 14.58 27.23
N HIS A 6 74.86 14.83 25.95
CA HIS A 6 75.37 15.76 24.94
C HIS A 6 74.81 15.10 23.66
N ASN A 7 74.68 15.67 22.47
CA ASN A 7 74.98 16.92 21.78
C ASN A 7 74.51 16.60 20.34
N PHE A 8 74.37 17.47 19.34
CA PHE A 8 74.47 18.89 19.06
C PHE A 8 73.88 18.97 17.63
N THR A 9 73.00 19.91 17.27
CA THR A 9 73.30 21.26 16.74
C THR A 9 74.28 21.27 15.55
N PHE A 10 74.25 22.16 14.55
CA PHE A 10 73.53 23.39 14.17
C PHE A 10 73.90 23.58 12.67
N SER A 11 73.19 24.34 11.83
CA SER A 11 73.40 25.79 11.61
C SER A 11 72.65 26.16 10.33
N PHE A 12 71.65 27.04 10.38
CA PHE A 12 71.72 28.43 9.89
C PHE A 12 72.50 28.67 8.59
N ASN A 13 71.79 29.21 7.59
CA ASN A 13 72.17 30.51 7.03
C ASN A 13 70.97 31.26 6.41
N LYS A 14 70.90 32.55 6.74
CA LYS A 14 70.16 33.61 6.04
C LYS A 14 70.83 33.85 4.67
N PHE A 15 70.08 34.25 3.66
CA PHE A 15 70.17 35.59 3.05
C PHE A 15 69.19 35.73 1.87
N SER A 16 68.64 36.94 1.79
CA SER A 16 67.87 37.55 0.72
C SER A 16 68.48 37.39 -0.68
N PHE A 17 67.67 37.35 -1.74
CA PHE A 17 67.78 38.27 -2.89
C PHE A 17 66.53 38.20 -3.78
N SER A 18 66.13 39.38 -4.25
CA SER A 18 65.06 39.66 -5.19
C SER A 18 65.42 39.29 -6.63
N SER A 19 64.37 39.20 -7.46
CA SER A 19 64.30 39.49 -8.90
C SER A 19 65.09 38.61 -9.88
N SER A 20 64.37 37.91 -10.76
CA SER A 20 64.51 38.11 -12.21
C SER A 20 63.47 37.32 -13.01
N ASN A 21 62.86 38.04 -13.96
CA ASN A 21 61.97 37.59 -15.02
C ASN A 21 62.55 36.46 -15.90
N CYS A 22 61.67 35.59 -16.41
CA CYS A 22 61.69 35.05 -17.79
C CYS A 22 60.36 34.32 -18.03
N LYS A 23 59.29 34.95 -18.55
CA LYS A 23 58.98 35.15 -19.98
C LYS A 23 59.47 34.00 -20.88
N PHE A 24 58.57 33.12 -21.28
CA PHE A 24 58.56 32.58 -22.64
C PHE A 24 57.12 32.48 -23.17
N GLN A 25 56.93 33.15 -24.31
CA GLN A 25 55.69 33.34 -25.06
C GLN A 25 55.36 32.11 -25.90
N PHE A 26 54.07 31.76 -26.01
CA PHE A 26 53.58 30.97 -27.14
C PHE A 26 53.33 31.90 -28.34
N PRO A 27 53.64 31.45 -29.58
CA PRO A 27 53.67 32.31 -30.74
C PRO A 27 52.26 32.71 -31.21
N ILE A 28 52.13 34.01 -31.49
CA ILE A 28 51.03 34.60 -32.24
C ILE A 28 51.28 34.32 -33.72
N LEU A 29 50.31 33.70 -34.40
CA LEU A 29 50.15 33.82 -35.84
C LEU A 29 48.79 34.47 -36.11
N LYS A 30 48.84 35.75 -36.51
CA LYS A 30 47.75 36.54 -37.08
C LYS A 30 47.72 36.31 -38.58
N GLN A 31 46.52 36.10 -39.13
CA GLN A 31 45.91 36.74 -40.32
C GLN A 31 44.77 35.83 -40.79
N SER A 32 43.50 36.12 -40.50
CA SER A 32 42.60 37.12 -41.11
C SER A 32 42.13 36.76 -42.52
N LEU A 33 40.88 36.31 -42.70
CA LEU A 33 39.73 37.16 -43.10
C LEU A 33 38.50 36.31 -43.49
N HIS A 34 37.39 36.63 -42.81
CA HIS A 34 35.97 36.61 -43.21
C HIS A 34 35.36 35.47 -44.05
N PHE A 35 34.31 34.83 -43.50
CA PHE A 35 32.94 35.27 -43.79
C PHE A 35 31.95 34.92 -42.66
N GLN A 36 30.88 35.72 -42.63
CA GLN A 36 29.98 36.01 -41.52
C GLN A 36 29.03 34.87 -41.13
N ARG A 37 28.73 34.75 -39.83
CA ARG A 37 27.37 34.96 -39.29
C ARG A 37 27.40 35.07 -37.75
N SER A 38 26.81 36.15 -37.27
CA SER A 38 26.65 36.52 -35.88
C SER A 38 25.70 35.57 -35.15
N LEU A 39 26.22 34.80 -34.19
CA LEU A 39 25.39 34.23 -33.13
C LEU A 39 25.38 35.20 -31.96
N HIS A 40 24.36 36.04 -31.93
CA HIS A 40 23.98 36.81 -30.76
C HIS A 40 23.65 35.85 -29.61
N VAL A 41 24.44 35.92 -28.55
CA VAL A 41 24.07 35.40 -27.23
C VAL A 41 22.86 36.18 -26.75
N ARG A 42 21.69 35.55 -26.78
CA ARG A 42 20.54 35.95 -25.96
C ARG A 42 20.47 35.03 -24.76
N CYS A 43 20.68 35.60 -23.57
CA CYS A 43 20.34 34.98 -22.29
C CYS A 43 18.89 34.47 -22.34
N ALA A 44 18.73 33.14 -22.40
CA ALA A 44 17.45 32.49 -22.20
C ALA A 44 17.28 32.16 -20.71
N LYS A 45 16.25 32.77 -20.13
CA LYS A 45 15.70 32.58 -18.80
C LYS A 45 15.65 31.09 -18.40
N LYS A 46 16.00 30.82 -17.13
CA LYS A 46 15.60 29.65 -16.31
C LYS A 46 15.21 28.41 -17.12
N ALA A 47 16.16 27.51 -17.34
CA ALA A 47 15.85 26.13 -17.69
C ALA A 47 15.03 25.51 -16.53
N LYS A 48 13.69 25.52 -16.66
CA LYS A 48 12.80 24.66 -15.88
C LYS A 48 13.27 23.23 -16.15
N ARG A 49 13.86 22.59 -15.13
CA ARG A 49 14.10 21.15 -15.10
C ARG A 49 12.87 20.42 -15.64
N THR A 50 13.06 19.64 -16.69
CA THR A 50 12.15 18.56 -17.08
C THR A 50 12.15 17.56 -15.92
N GLY A 51 11.15 17.69 -15.04
CA GLY A 51 10.87 16.64 -14.08
C GLY A 51 10.70 15.32 -14.85
N LYS A 52 11.25 14.23 -14.29
CA LYS A 52 10.93 12.85 -14.65
C LYS A 52 9.47 12.80 -15.10
N LEU A 53 9.22 12.30 -16.31
CA LEU A 53 7.90 12.15 -16.93
C LEU A 53 6.86 11.83 -15.84
N ARG A 54 6.16 12.88 -15.37
CA ARG A 54 4.98 12.68 -14.53
C ARG A 54 4.02 11.95 -15.43
N TYR A 55 3.54 10.80 -14.99
CA TYR A 55 2.32 10.19 -15.51
C TYR A 55 1.34 11.32 -15.84
N PRO A 56 0.72 11.36 -17.04
CA PRO A 56 -0.37 12.27 -17.25
C PRO A 56 -1.41 11.93 -16.17
N SER A 57 -1.63 12.86 -15.23
CA SER A 57 -2.72 12.73 -14.25
C SER A 57 -3.97 12.30 -15.01
N GLU A 58 -4.83 11.43 -14.47
CA GLU A 58 -6.10 11.05 -15.11
C GLU A 58 -6.80 12.28 -15.73
N LYS A 59 -6.75 13.42 -15.03
CA LYS A 59 -7.21 14.74 -15.49
C LYS A 59 -6.74 15.19 -16.88
N LYS A 60 -5.51 14.85 -17.30
CA LYS A 60 -4.94 15.18 -18.61
C LYS A 60 -5.36 14.16 -19.68
N ARG A 61 -5.57 12.88 -19.31
CA ARG A 61 -6.12 11.83 -20.21
C ARG A 61 -7.61 12.05 -20.46
N LEU A 62 -8.38 12.34 -19.41
CA LEU A 62 -9.81 12.67 -19.48
C LEU A 62 -10.06 13.90 -20.36
N ARG A 63 -9.20 14.94 -20.25
CA ARG A 63 -9.26 16.11 -21.15
C ARG A 63 -9.01 15.78 -22.63
N LEU A 64 -8.23 14.74 -22.93
CA LEU A 64 -7.95 14.30 -24.30
C LEU A 64 -9.07 13.41 -24.87
N GLN A 65 -9.89 12.80 -24.01
CA GLN A 65 -11.03 11.95 -24.39
C GLN A 65 -12.35 12.73 -24.56
N GLN A 66 -12.46 13.95 -24.03
CA GLN A 66 -13.73 14.70 -23.90
C GLN A 66 -14.00 15.79 -24.95
N ASN A 67 -13.36 15.75 -26.12
CA ASN A 67 -13.77 16.62 -27.23
C ASN A 67 -15.00 16.09 -28.00
N THR A 68 -15.70 15.09 -27.48
CA THR A 68 -16.96 14.58 -28.05
C THR A 68 -18.16 15.27 -27.42
N GLN A 69 -18.88 16.06 -28.22
CA GLN A 69 -20.16 16.67 -27.88
C GLN A 69 -21.16 15.56 -27.53
N ILE A 70 -21.76 15.62 -26.33
CA ILE A 70 -22.77 14.64 -25.90
C ILE A 70 -24.08 14.99 -26.57
N ASP A 71 -24.70 14.03 -27.23
CA ASP A 71 -26.03 14.19 -27.81
C ASP A 71 -27.07 14.59 -26.75
N ALA A 72 -27.93 15.56 -27.07
CA ALA A 72 -28.90 16.15 -26.13
C ALA A 72 -29.88 15.09 -25.58
N THR A 73 -30.27 14.14 -26.42
CA THR A 73 -31.12 13.00 -26.05
C THR A 73 -30.44 12.07 -25.04
N ARG A 74 -29.12 11.91 -25.14
CA ARG A 74 -28.36 11.03 -24.23
C ARG A 74 -28.23 11.61 -22.83
N LYS A 75 -28.17 12.94 -22.68
CA LYS A 75 -28.10 13.61 -21.37
C LYS A 75 -29.31 13.25 -20.48
N LEU A 76 -30.45 12.93 -21.09
CA LEU A 76 -31.73 12.63 -20.43
C LEU A 76 -31.90 11.15 -20.04
N GLU A 77 -30.98 10.28 -20.45
CA GLU A 77 -31.13 8.84 -20.24
C GLU A 77 -30.03 8.22 -19.37
N GLY A 78 -28.96 8.97 -19.07
CA GLY A 78 -27.80 8.47 -18.33
C GLY A 78 -27.76 8.88 -16.87
N VAL A 79 -26.57 8.72 -16.27
CA VAL A 79 -26.29 9.10 -14.89
C VAL A 79 -25.34 10.29 -14.90
N TRP A 80 -25.64 11.33 -14.12
CA TRP A 80 -24.71 12.44 -13.91
C TRP A 80 -24.03 12.31 -12.56
N ARG A 81 -22.71 12.41 -12.54
CA ARG A 81 -21.91 12.43 -11.32
C ARG A 81 -21.55 13.86 -10.95
N LEU A 82 -22.08 14.30 -9.80
CA LEU A 82 -21.81 15.58 -9.18
C LEU A 82 -20.72 15.40 -8.12
N SER A 83 -19.61 16.12 -8.23
CA SER A 83 -18.45 15.99 -7.35
C SER A 83 -18.14 17.29 -6.61
N ARG A 84 -17.51 17.17 -5.43
CA ARG A 84 -17.07 18.29 -4.58
C ARG A 84 -18.21 19.11 -3.97
N LEU A 85 -19.35 18.46 -3.74
CA LEU A 85 -20.46 19.04 -3.00
C LEU A 85 -20.06 19.15 -1.53
N GLY A 86 -19.94 20.37 -1.00
CA GLY A 86 -19.40 20.62 0.34
C GLY A 86 -20.50 21.00 1.31
N VAL A 87 -20.72 20.17 2.34
CA VAL A 87 -21.72 20.41 3.39
C VAL A 87 -21.02 20.74 4.70
N SER A 88 -21.38 21.86 5.33
CA SER A 88 -20.78 22.27 6.61
C SER A 88 -20.95 21.18 7.67
N VAL A 89 -19.93 21.01 8.53
CA VAL A 89 -19.98 20.00 9.60
C VAL A 89 -21.15 20.21 10.55
N HIS A 90 -21.62 21.44 10.73
CA HIS A 90 -22.76 21.73 11.60
C HIS A 90 -24.09 21.24 11.02
N GLU A 91 -24.25 21.31 9.69
CA GLU A 91 -25.49 20.95 8.98
C GLU A 91 -25.52 19.48 8.52
N ASP A 92 -24.36 18.84 8.36
CA ASP A 92 -24.28 17.43 7.98
C ASP A 92 -24.88 16.52 9.08
N PRO A 93 -25.40 15.33 8.79
CA PRO A 93 -25.79 14.37 9.85
C PRO A 93 -24.60 13.64 10.50
N GLY A 94 -23.39 13.72 9.94
CA GLY A 94 -22.15 13.17 10.50
C GLY A 94 -21.57 11.99 9.74
N LYS A 95 -20.37 11.56 10.15
CA LYS A 95 -19.57 10.56 9.44
C LYS A 95 -20.27 9.22 9.18
N ASP A 96 -21.20 8.81 10.05
CA ASP A 96 -21.89 7.51 9.98
C ASP A 96 -23.24 7.58 9.23
N PHE A 97 -23.50 8.68 8.50
CA PHE A 97 -24.65 8.80 7.62
C PHE A 97 -24.21 8.87 6.16
N TRP A 98 -24.78 7.98 5.34
CA TRP A 98 -24.44 7.81 3.92
C TRP A 98 -25.60 8.10 2.96
N GLY A 99 -26.75 8.53 3.47
CA GLY A 99 -27.89 8.95 2.65
C GLY A 99 -27.74 10.37 2.11
N VAL A 100 -28.81 10.87 1.48
CA VAL A 100 -28.89 12.24 0.99
C VAL A 100 -29.64 13.09 2.02
N SER A 101 -28.91 13.94 2.75
CA SER A 101 -29.49 14.87 3.74
C SER A 101 -30.01 16.15 3.09
N ASP A 102 -30.90 16.88 3.77
CA ASP A 102 -31.42 18.18 3.31
C ASP A 102 -30.32 19.18 2.96
N ALA A 103 -29.25 19.24 3.77
CA ALA A 103 -28.11 20.12 3.49
C ALA A 103 -27.36 19.70 2.21
N LEU A 104 -27.30 18.41 1.91
CA LEU A 104 -26.72 17.90 0.66
C LEU A 104 -27.65 18.18 -0.54
N LEU A 105 -28.96 18.05 -0.37
CA LEU A 105 -29.94 18.43 -1.41
C LEU A 105 -29.84 19.91 -1.77
N LYS A 106 -29.62 20.79 -0.78
CA LYS A 106 -29.36 22.22 -1.05
C LYS A 106 -28.14 22.43 -1.93
N GLU A 107 -27.04 21.72 -1.66
CA GLU A 107 -25.84 21.78 -2.50
C GLU A 107 -26.06 21.19 -3.90
N ILE A 108 -26.83 20.10 -4.02
CA ILE A 108 -27.21 19.51 -5.31
C ILE A 108 -28.05 20.52 -6.12
N ALA A 109 -29.09 21.09 -5.52
CA ALA A 109 -29.96 22.09 -6.14
C ALA A 109 -29.15 23.31 -6.62
N ARG A 110 -28.19 23.77 -5.81
CA ARG A 110 -27.28 24.86 -6.18
C ARG A 110 -26.42 24.53 -7.41
N VAL A 111 -25.96 23.28 -7.56
CA VAL A 111 -25.16 22.85 -8.72
C VAL A 111 -26.01 22.63 -9.96
N LEU A 112 -27.26 22.18 -9.79
CA LEU A 112 -28.23 22.03 -10.87
C LEU A 112 -28.93 23.35 -11.24
N GLU A 113 -28.66 24.43 -10.50
CA GLU A 113 -29.38 25.72 -10.61
C GLU A 113 -30.90 25.58 -10.40
N PHE A 114 -31.31 24.56 -9.64
CA PHE A 114 -32.72 24.26 -9.34
C PHE A 114 -33.22 25.12 -8.16
N PRO A 115 -34.39 25.77 -8.27
CA PRO A 115 -34.79 26.84 -7.35
C PRO A 115 -35.15 26.39 -5.94
N VAL A 116 -35.70 25.17 -5.78
CA VAL A 116 -36.22 24.70 -4.48
C VAL A 116 -35.68 23.31 -4.16
N ALA A 117 -34.67 23.23 -3.30
CA ALA A 117 -34.01 21.97 -2.95
C ALA A 117 -34.95 20.89 -2.38
N SER A 118 -36.00 21.28 -1.64
CA SER A 118 -36.97 20.35 -1.05
C SER A 118 -37.91 19.70 -2.06
N MET A 119 -37.95 20.18 -3.31
CA MET A 119 -38.70 19.54 -4.39
C MET A 119 -37.87 18.49 -5.13
N LEU A 120 -36.56 18.40 -4.89
CA LEU A 120 -35.75 17.35 -5.48
C LEU A 120 -36.00 16.01 -4.75
N PRO A 121 -36.40 14.94 -5.45
CA PRO A 121 -36.62 13.64 -4.84
C PRO A 121 -35.27 13.02 -4.43
N PRO A 122 -35.00 12.80 -3.13
CA PRO A 122 -33.73 12.24 -2.67
C PRO A 122 -33.42 10.87 -3.28
N GLU A 123 -34.45 10.10 -3.65
CA GLU A 123 -34.36 8.75 -4.19
C GLU A 123 -33.70 8.70 -5.58
N ALA A 124 -33.66 9.83 -6.29
CA ALA A 124 -32.97 9.94 -7.57
C ALA A 124 -31.44 10.11 -7.42
N PHE A 125 -30.95 10.29 -6.19
CA PHE A 125 -29.56 10.59 -5.89
C PHE A 125 -28.93 9.50 -5.04
N THR A 126 -27.74 9.05 -5.41
CA THR A 126 -26.97 8.04 -4.66
C THR A 126 -25.61 8.60 -4.28
N VAL A 127 -25.28 8.58 -2.98
CA VAL A 127 -23.95 8.99 -2.52
C VAL A 127 -22.93 7.91 -2.89
N VAL A 128 -21.96 8.26 -3.73
CA VAL A 128 -20.87 7.34 -4.15
C VAL A 128 -19.55 7.64 -3.45
N ARG A 129 -19.40 8.85 -2.90
CA ARG A 129 -18.25 9.18 -2.06
C ARG A 129 -18.64 10.18 -0.97
N LYS A 130 -18.18 9.93 0.25
CA LYS A 130 -18.20 10.89 1.37
C LYS A 130 -16.81 10.99 1.97
N SER A 131 -16.30 12.20 2.14
CA SER A 131 -15.00 12.45 2.75
C SER A 131 -15.08 13.63 3.70
N PHE A 132 -14.18 13.68 4.68
CA PHE A 132 -14.10 14.78 5.63
C PHE A 132 -12.88 15.65 5.30
N ASP A 133 -13.11 16.95 5.11
CA ASP A 133 -12.07 17.93 4.80
C ASP A 133 -12.00 18.95 5.93
N ALA A 134 -10.94 18.83 6.74
CA ALA A 134 -10.65 19.74 7.84
C ALA A 134 -9.24 20.35 7.70
N ARG A 135 -8.77 20.53 6.46
CA ARG A 135 -7.49 21.21 6.23
C ARG A 135 -7.55 22.64 6.77
N LYS A 136 -6.52 23.04 7.53
CA LYS A 136 -6.39 24.40 8.12
C LYS A 136 -6.55 25.56 7.13
N LEU A 137 -6.31 25.33 5.84
CA LEU A 137 -6.50 26.32 4.76
C LEU A 137 -7.98 26.60 4.43
N GLN A 138 -8.92 25.74 4.85
CA GLN A 138 -10.34 26.02 4.70
C GLN A 138 -10.85 26.83 5.89
N LYS A 139 -11.66 27.86 5.61
CA LYS A 139 -12.27 28.71 6.64
C LYS A 139 -13.18 27.91 7.57
N GLU A 140 -13.84 26.87 7.04
CA GLU A 140 -14.71 25.97 7.80
C GLU A 140 -14.49 24.50 7.37
N PRO A 141 -14.45 23.56 8.32
CA PRO A 141 -14.42 22.14 8.04
C PRO A 141 -15.75 21.69 7.43
N LYS A 142 -15.70 20.71 6.52
CA LYS A 142 -16.89 20.22 5.80
C LYS A 142 -16.79 18.76 5.40
N PHE A 143 -17.95 18.15 5.22
CA PHE A 143 -18.07 16.90 4.48
C PHE A 143 -18.12 17.19 2.99
N VAL A 144 -17.34 16.45 2.22
CA VAL A 144 -17.27 16.58 0.77
C VAL A 144 -17.82 15.31 0.13
N TYR A 145 -18.85 15.49 -0.67
CA TYR A 145 -19.61 14.43 -1.32
C TYR A 145 -19.33 14.35 -2.83
N THR A 146 -19.50 13.13 -3.33
CA THR A 146 -19.77 12.83 -4.73
C THR A 146 -21.07 12.04 -4.80
N VAL A 147 -21.98 12.46 -5.68
CA VAL A 147 -23.33 11.93 -5.81
C VAL A 147 -23.58 11.58 -7.28
N ASP A 148 -24.20 10.42 -7.51
CA ASP A 148 -24.72 10.03 -8.81
C ASP A 148 -26.22 10.35 -8.87
N MET A 149 -26.63 11.04 -9.93
CA MET A 149 -28.01 11.41 -10.24
C MET A 149 -28.52 10.51 -11.37
N ASP A 150 -29.51 9.67 -11.07
CA ASP A 150 -30.23 8.89 -12.07
C ASP A 150 -31.28 9.79 -12.73
N VAL A 151 -31.03 10.17 -13.98
CA VAL A 151 -31.89 11.14 -14.69
C VAL A 151 -33.25 10.55 -15.01
N ARG A 152 -33.33 9.27 -15.39
CA ARG A 152 -34.62 8.64 -15.71
C ARG A 152 -35.51 8.61 -14.48
N LYS A 153 -34.93 8.24 -13.33
CA LYS A 153 -35.63 8.25 -12.05
C LYS A 153 -36.02 9.67 -11.63
N LEU A 154 -35.11 10.64 -11.78
CA LEU A 154 -35.39 12.04 -11.44
C LEU A 154 -36.55 12.60 -12.27
N LEU A 155 -36.53 12.43 -13.60
CA LEU A 155 -37.58 12.91 -14.50
C LEU A 155 -38.93 12.21 -14.26
N SER A 156 -38.92 10.95 -13.83
CA SER A 156 -40.16 10.23 -13.49
C SER A 156 -40.83 10.78 -12.23
N LEU A 157 -40.04 11.29 -11.29
CA LEU A 157 -40.52 11.78 -9.99
C LEU A 157 -40.77 13.29 -10.00
N GLU A 158 -39.93 14.07 -10.69
CA GLU A 158 -40.05 15.52 -10.83
C GLU A 158 -39.76 15.94 -12.28
N PRO A 159 -40.77 15.92 -13.18
CA PRO A 159 -40.60 16.21 -14.60
C PRO A 159 -40.06 17.61 -14.92
N ARG A 160 -40.27 18.59 -14.02
CA ARG A 160 -39.80 19.98 -14.24
C ARG A 160 -38.28 20.12 -14.21
N THR A 161 -37.56 19.11 -13.74
CA THR A 161 -36.09 19.09 -13.76
C THR A 161 -35.52 18.98 -15.17
N TRP A 162 -36.34 18.65 -16.17
CA TRP A 162 -35.92 18.49 -17.57
C TRP A 162 -35.16 19.69 -18.14
N GLU A 163 -35.65 20.92 -17.93
CA GLU A 163 -35.04 22.14 -18.46
C GLU A 163 -33.60 22.27 -17.95
N PHE A 164 -33.40 22.15 -16.64
CA PHE A 164 -32.10 22.23 -15.97
C PHE A 164 -31.13 21.13 -16.42
N ILE A 165 -31.62 19.89 -16.61
CA ILE A 165 -30.77 18.76 -17.03
C ILE A 165 -30.32 18.92 -18.49
N SER A 166 -31.18 19.45 -19.35
CA SER A 166 -30.87 19.67 -20.76
C SER A 166 -29.71 20.66 -20.95
N GLU A 167 -29.61 21.64 -20.05
CA GLU A 167 -28.58 22.69 -20.02
C GLU A 167 -27.28 22.25 -19.32
N LEU A 168 -27.24 21.07 -18.68
CA LEU A 168 -26.03 20.60 -18.01
C LEU A 168 -24.91 20.30 -19.01
N ASP A 169 -23.73 20.88 -18.75
CA ASP A 169 -22.52 20.61 -19.52
C ASP A 169 -21.42 19.98 -18.66
N GLN A 170 -20.65 19.07 -19.27
CA GLN A 170 -19.55 18.40 -18.59
C GLN A 170 -18.49 19.41 -18.09
N LYS A 171 -18.15 19.28 -16.81
CA LYS A 171 -17.09 20.04 -16.14
C LYS A 171 -16.18 19.04 -15.44
N VAL A 172 -15.01 18.74 -16.03
CA VAL A 172 -14.05 17.73 -15.54
C VAL A 172 -13.81 17.82 -14.02
N GLY A 173 -14.09 16.72 -13.31
CA GLY A 173 -13.90 16.59 -11.87
C GLY A 173 -14.90 17.38 -11.01
N PHE A 174 -16.01 17.83 -11.61
CA PHE A 174 -17.09 18.54 -10.95
C PHE A 174 -18.46 18.02 -11.39
N LEU A 175 -18.71 17.92 -12.70
CA LEU A 175 -19.94 17.40 -13.28
C LEU A 175 -19.60 16.51 -14.48
N GLU A 176 -19.86 15.21 -14.37
CA GLU A 176 -19.45 14.21 -15.36
C GLU A 176 -20.64 13.34 -15.76
N PHE A 177 -20.85 13.13 -17.05
CA PHE A 177 -21.89 12.23 -17.54
C PHE A 177 -21.33 10.80 -17.64
N LEU A 178 -22.04 9.84 -17.06
CA LEU A 178 -21.72 8.42 -17.05
C LEU A 178 -22.73 7.66 -17.90
N HIS A 179 -22.24 6.77 -18.76
CA HIS A 179 -23.10 5.89 -19.53
C HIS A 179 -23.72 4.79 -18.64
N PRO A 180 -24.96 4.33 -18.93
CA PRO A 180 -25.68 3.34 -18.12
C PRO A 180 -25.02 1.95 -17.97
N GLU A 181 -23.91 1.67 -18.67
CA GLU A 181 -23.40 0.30 -18.86
C GLU A 181 -22.22 -0.11 -17.96
N SER A 182 -22.13 0.38 -16.73
CA SER A 182 -21.12 -0.14 -15.81
C SER A 182 -21.69 -0.47 -14.43
N ILE A 183 -22.66 -1.38 -14.38
CA ILE A 183 -23.02 -2.05 -13.13
C ILE A 183 -21.90 -3.05 -12.83
N TYR A 184 -20.85 -2.57 -12.14
CA TYR A 184 -19.76 -3.43 -11.68
C TYR A 184 -20.30 -4.41 -10.63
N GLY A 185 -20.11 -5.71 -10.85
CA GLY A 185 -20.45 -6.75 -9.86
C GLY A 185 -19.36 -6.93 -8.81
N ASP A 186 -19.62 -7.80 -7.83
CA ASP A 186 -18.54 -8.48 -7.12
C ASP A 186 -17.78 -9.43 -8.07
N LEU A 187 -16.67 -10.00 -7.64
CA LEU A 187 -15.86 -10.86 -8.50
C LEU A 187 -16.65 -12.07 -9.01
N MET A 188 -17.55 -12.61 -8.20
CA MET A 188 -18.30 -13.83 -8.50
C MET A 188 -19.31 -13.59 -9.61
N SER A 189 -20.13 -12.56 -9.47
CA SER A 189 -21.07 -12.12 -10.50
C SER A 189 -20.34 -11.75 -11.78
N THR A 190 -19.17 -11.12 -11.68
CA THR A 190 -18.36 -10.77 -12.85
C THR A 190 -17.90 -12.02 -13.62
N ILE A 191 -17.35 -13.04 -12.93
CA ILE A 191 -16.90 -14.29 -13.58
C ILE A 191 -18.08 -15.09 -14.14
N ARG A 192 -19.17 -15.23 -13.37
CA ARG A 192 -20.35 -16.02 -13.78
C ARG A 192 -21.10 -15.40 -14.96
N ASN A 193 -21.20 -14.07 -15.02
CA ASN A 193 -21.84 -13.39 -16.14
C ASN A 193 -21.04 -13.59 -17.44
N HIS A 194 -19.70 -13.58 -17.37
CA HIS A 194 -18.86 -13.82 -18.53
C HIS A 194 -19.04 -15.24 -19.09
N ARG A 195 -19.05 -16.25 -18.20
CA ARG A 195 -19.34 -17.64 -18.60
C ARG A 195 -20.68 -17.81 -19.30
N LYS A 196 -21.74 -17.20 -18.77
CA LYS A 196 -23.06 -17.25 -19.41
C LYS A 196 -23.05 -16.65 -20.81
N ILE A 197 -22.30 -15.57 -21.02
CA ILE A 197 -22.16 -14.95 -22.35
C ILE A 197 -21.44 -15.90 -23.31
N ASP A 198 -20.32 -16.51 -22.90
CA ASP A 198 -19.57 -17.47 -23.71
C ASP A 198 -20.40 -18.71 -24.08
N ASP A 199 -21.18 -19.23 -23.13
CA ASP A 199 -22.10 -20.37 -23.36
C ASP A 199 -23.18 -20.00 -24.39
N THR A 200 -23.72 -18.77 -24.32
CA THR A 200 -24.74 -18.30 -25.29
C THR A 200 -24.18 -17.91 -26.66
N ALA A 201 -22.93 -17.46 -26.73
CA ALA A 201 -22.25 -17.16 -27.99
C ALA A 201 -21.90 -18.45 -28.74
N SER A 202 -21.41 -19.46 -28.02
CA SER A 202 -21.13 -20.79 -28.56
C SER A 202 -22.41 -21.50 -29.05
N ALA A 203 -23.55 -21.31 -28.36
CA ALA A 203 -24.84 -21.85 -28.80
C ALA A 203 -25.45 -21.14 -30.03
N ARG A 204 -25.00 -19.92 -30.37
CA ARG A 204 -25.49 -19.16 -31.53
C ARG A 204 -24.68 -19.41 -32.80
N GLU A 205 -23.44 -19.86 -32.69
CA GLU A 205 -22.60 -20.21 -33.84
C GLU A 205 -22.91 -21.60 -34.43
N GLU A 206 -23.64 -22.48 -33.73
CA GLU A 206 -24.01 -23.81 -34.24
C GLU A 206 -25.12 -23.83 -35.31
N VAL A 207 -25.71 -22.69 -35.68
CA VAL A 207 -26.87 -22.68 -36.61
C VAL A 207 -26.51 -22.37 -38.08
N HIS A 208 -25.31 -21.92 -38.41
CA HIS A 208 -24.91 -21.63 -39.80
C HIS A 208 -23.43 -21.95 -40.08
N ASN A 209 -23.13 -23.21 -40.40
CA ASN A 209 -22.29 -23.63 -41.54
C ASN A 209 -21.88 -25.12 -41.41
N ASN A 210 -22.35 -25.94 -42.35
CA ASN A 210 -21.82 -27.26 -42.62
C ASN A 210 -20.43 -27.13 -43.29
N HIS A 211 -19.37 -26.98 -42.51
CA HIS A 211 -18.00 -27.38 -42.89
C HIS A 211 -17.19 -27.75 -41.64
N VAL A 212 -16.70 -28.98 -41.64
CA VAL A 212 -15.91 -29.60 -40.57
C VAL A 212 -14.56 -28.91 -40.44
N ILE A 213 -14.39 -28.00 -39.46
CA ILE A 213 -13.12 -27.73 -38.76
C ILE A 213 -13.43 -27.20 -37.34
N GLY A 214 -13.00 -27.94 -36.30
CA GLY A 214 -12.66 -27.36 -35.00
C GLY A 214 -13.75 -27.28 -33.93
N GLY A 215 -14.64 -28.26 -33.82
CA GLY A 215 -15.47 -28.40 -32.61
C GLY A 215 -14.59 -28.49 -31.36
N TYR A 216 -14.99 -27.81 -30.29
CA TYR A 216 -14.40 -27.92 -28.97
C TYR A 216 -14.26 -29.40 -28.59
N LYS A 217 -13.05 -29.95 -28.76
CA LYS A 217 -12.65 -31.10 -27.98
C LYS A 217 -12.61 -30.55 -26.55
N PHE A 218 -13.61 -30.84 -25.74
CA PHE A 218 -13.30 -31.23 -24.37
C PHE A 218 -12.52 -32.54 -24.53
N PRO A 219 -11.18 -32.59 -24.45
CA PRO A 219 -10.62 -33.87 -24.11
C PRO A 219 -11.09 -34.11 -22.68
N ALA A 220 -11.29 -35.36 -22.27
CA ALA A 220 -11.50 -35.74 -20.88
C ALA A 220 -10.26 -35.34 -20.05
N THR A 221 -10.09 -34.03 -19.83
CA THR A 221 -8.89 -33.37 -19.35
C THR A 221 -9.06 -33.20 -17.86
N ARG A 222 -8.16 -33.84 -17.13
CA ARG A 222 -7.97 -33.64 -15.70
C ARG A 222 -7.98 -32.13 -15.40
N ARG A 223 -8.75 -31.73 -14.38
CA ARG A 223 -8.75 -30.34 -13.89
C ARG A 223 -7.31 -29.95 -13.55
N PRO A 224 -6.79 -28.82 -14.07
CA PRO A 224 -5.46 -28.35 -13.71
C PRO A 224 -5.36 -28.16 -12.19
N LYS A 225 -4.32 -28.72 -11.60
CA LYS A 225 -4.05 -28.66 -10.17
C LYS A 225 -3.20 -27.45 -9.88
N VAL A 226 -3.70 -26.53 -9.06
CA VAL A 226 -2.97 -25.31 -8.70
C VAL A 226 -2.78 -25.27 -7.19
N VAL A 227 -1.53 -25.06 -6.78
CA VAL A 227 -1.19 -24.81 -5.38
C VAL A 227 -1.06 -23.31 -5.16
N VAL A 228 -1.81 -22.78 -4.20
CA VAL A 228 -1.68 -21.39 -3.75
C VAL A 228 -1.02 -21.41 -2.37
N VAL A 229 0.11 -20.72 -2.23
CA VAL A 229 0.90 -20.71 -1.00
C VAL A 229 0.73 -19.37 -0.28
N GLY A 230 0.06 -19.40 0.87
CA GLY A 230 -0.28 -18.24 1.70
C GLY A 230 -1.73 -17.80 1.51
N SER A 231 -2.42 -17.56 2.62
CA SER A 231 -3.84 -17.17 2.68
C SER A 231 -4.05 -15.68 3.00
N GLY A 232 -3.07 -14.84 2.64
CA GLY A 232 -3.23 -13.38 2.64
C GLY A 232 -4.17 -12.90 1.52
N PRO A 233 -4.39 -11.58 1.38
CA PRO A 233 -5.30 -11.02 0.37
C PRO A 233 -5.00 -11.50 -1.06
N SER A 234 -3.72 -11.60 -1.46
CA SER A 234 -3.36 -12.12 -2.78
C SER A 234 -3.72 -13.58 -2.97
N GLY A 235 -3.43 -14.44 -1.99
CA GLY A 235 -3.72 -15.87 -2.08
C GLY A 235 -5.21 -16.17 -2.06
N LEU A 236 -5.99 -15.47 -1.22
CA LEU A 236 -7.44 -15.62 -1.16
C LEU A 236 -8.11 -15.24 -2.49
N PHE A 237 -7.74 -14.09 -3.07
CA PHE A 237 -8.31 -13.65 -4.34
C PHE A 237 -7.82 -14.49 -5.53
N ALA A 238 -6.56 -14.96 -5.53
CA ALA A 238 -6.08 -15.91 -6.54
C ALA A 238 -6.85 -17.24 -6.48
N SER A 239 -7.03 -17.79 -5.27
CA SER A 239 -7.79 -19.02 -5.05
C SER A 239 -9.24 -18.87 -5.51
N LEU A 240 -9.86 -17.73 -5.22
CA LEU A 240 -11.24 -17.43 -5.61
C LEU A 240 -11.42 -17.42 -7.13
N VAL A 241 -10.54 -16.72 -7.86
CA VAL A 241 -10.57 -16.70 -9.33
C VAL A 241 -10.37 -18.11 -9.88
N LEU A 242 -9.31 -18.81 -9.44
CA LEU A 242 -8.95 -20.13 -9.95
C LEU A 242 -10.03 -21.19 -9.70
N ALA A 243 -10.65 -21.16 -8.52
CA ALA A 243 -11.74 -22.08 -8.17
C ALA A 243 -12.99 -21.80 -9.01
N GLU A 244 -13.39 -20.53 -9.15
CA GLU A 244 -14.53 -20.19 -10.02
C GLU A 244 -14.28 -20.61 -11.46
N VAL A 245 -13.09 -20.37 -12.03
CA VAL A 245 -12.79 -20.74 -13.42
C VAL A 245 -12.54 -22.25 -13.62
N GLY A 246 -12.61 -23.06 -12.55
CA GLY A 246 -12.71 -24.53 -12.63
C GLY A 246 -11.41 -25.30 -12.35
N ALA A 247 -10.37 -24.65 -11.82
CA ALA A 247 -9.14 -25.33 -11.39
C ALA A 247 -9.34 -26.15 -10.10
N GLU A 248 -8.55 -27.22 -9.92
CA GLU A 248 -8.44 -27.94 -8.65
C GLU A 248 -7.44 -27.20 -7.75
N VAL A 249 -7.95 -26.36 -6.83
CA VAL A 249 -7.10 -25.48 -6.01
C VAL A 249 -6.82 -26.10 -4.64
N THR A 250 -5.54 -26.15 -4.27
CA THR A 250 -5.08 -26.39 -2.90
C THR A 250 -4.45 -25.13 -2.32
N LEU A 251 -5.11 -24.50 -1.35
CA LEU A 251 -4.61 -23.34 -0.62
C LEU A 251 -3.88 -23.79 0.65
N ILE A 252 -2.59 -23.50 0.74
CA ILE A 252 -1.71 -23.91 1.83
C ILE A 252 -1.34 -22.69 2.67
N GLU A 253 -1.56 -22.76 3.98
CA GLU A 253 -1.23 -21.71 4.94
C GLU A 253 -0.41 -22.29 6.09
N ARG A 254 0.78 -21.70 6.31
CA ARG A 254 1.70 -22.12 7.38
C ARG A 254 1.09 -21.88 8.77
N GLY A 255 0.35 -20.80 8.92
CA GLY A 255 -0.35 -20.50 10.17
C GLY A 255 -1.73 -21.10 10.30
N GLN A 256 -2.41 -20.69 11.36
CA GLN A 256 -3.69 -21.27 11.75
C GLN A 256 -4.87 -20.48 11.17
N ALA A 257 -6.03 -21.14 11.15
CA ALA A 257 -7.33 -20.51 10.98
C ALA A 257 -7.50 -19.34 11.97
N VAL A 258 -8.24 -18.30 11.56
CA VAL A 258 -8.32 -17.00 12.23
C VAL A 258 -8.74 -17.11 13.70
N GLU A 259 -9.59 -18.08 14.03
CA GLU A 259 -10.04 -18.34 15.40
C GLU A 259 -8.91 -18.86 16.30
N GLN A 260 -8.16 -19.85 15.82
CA GLN A 260 -7.03 -20.41 16.55
C GLN A 260 -5.86 -19.41 16.58
N ARG A 261 -5.59 -18.75 15.47
CA ARG A 261 -4.58 -17.68 15.37
C ARG A 261 -4.87 -16.55 16.36
N GLY A 262 -6.14 -16.18 16.55
CA GLY A 262 -6.54 -15.22 17.58
C GLY A 262 -6.25 -15.69 19.01
N ARG A 263 -6.40 -16.99 19.30
CA ARG A 263 -5.99 -17.57 20.59
C ARG A 263 -4.48 -17.53 20.77
N ASP A 264 -3.71 -17.85 19.72
CA ASP A 264 -2.25 -17.84 19.76
C ASP A 264 -1.72 -16.40 19.99
N ILE A 265 -2.28 -15.41 19.30
CA ILE A 265 -1.98 -13.99 19.54
C ILE A 265 -2.40 -13.56 20.96
N GLY A 266 -3.54 -14.03 21.46
CA GLY A 266 -3.95 -13.79 22.84
C GLY A 266 -2.95 -14.36 23.86
N ALA A 267 -2.47 -15.59 23.64
CA ALA A 267 -1.45 -16.22 24.47
C ALA A 267 -0.12 -15.47 24.41
N LEU A 268 0.27 -14.95 23.25
CA LEU A 268 1.43 -14.06 23.12
C LEU A 268 1.24 -12.80 23.99
N VAL A 269 0.13 -12.09 23.84
CA VAL A 269 -0.11 -10.81 24.53
C VAL A 269 -0.17 -10.97 26.05
N VAL A 270 -0.75 -12.07 26.55
CA VAL A 270 -0.97 -12.29 27.99
C VAL A 270 0.18 -13.05 28.65
N ARG A 271 0.75 -14.05 27.97
CA ARG A 271 1.72 -14.99 28.54
C ARG A 271 3.11 -14.89 27.93
N ARG A 272 3.33 -13.95 26.99
CA ARG A 272 4.59 -13.78 26.23
C ARG A 272 5.00 -15.02 25.44
N MET A 273 4.04 -15.86 25.05
CA MET A 273 4.28 -17.09 24.29
C MET A 273 4.08 -16.85 22.79
N LEU A 274 5.18 -16.65 22.06
CA LEU A 274 5.14 -16.52 20.60
C LEU A 274 5.00 -17.90 19.94
N GLN A 275 3.93 -18.09 19.17
CA GLN A 275 3.84 -19.19 18.20
C GLN A 275 4.50 -18.78 16.88
N LEU A 276 5.60 -19.44 16.51
CA LEU A 276 6.44 -19.03 15.37
C LEU A 276 5.71 -19.08 14.03
N GLU A 277 4.76 -19.99 13.90
CA GLU A 277 4.01 -20.24 12.68
C GLU A 277 2.60 -19.61 12.72
N SER A 278 2.15 -19.09 13.88
CA SER A 278 0.80 -18.56 14.07
C SER A 278 0.83 -17.27 14.90
N ASN A 279 0.96 -16.13 14.21
CA ASN A 279 1.24 -14.83 14.82
C ASN A 279 0.67 -13.69 13.97
N PHE A 280 1.03 -12.43 14.27
CA PHE A 280 0.55 -11.28 13.51
C PHE A 280 0.92 -11.29 12.02
N CYS A 281 1.95 -12.04 11.62
CA CYS A 281 2.36 -12.17 10.21
C CYS A 281 1.75 -13.41 9.53
N PHE A 282 1.67 -14.54 10.22
CA PHE A 282 1.32 -15.84 9.63
C PHE A 282 -0.03 -16.42 10.09
N GLY A 283 -0.75 -17.01 9.13
CA GLY A 283 -2.09 -17.61 9.28
C GLY A 283 -3.17 -16.86 8.50
N GLU A 284 -4.42 -17.24 8.70
CA GLU A 284 -5.55 -16.82 7.86
C GLU A 284 -5.67 -15.30 7.70
N GLY A 285 -5.73 -14.83 6.45
CA GLY A 285 -5.75 -13.41 6.07
C GLY A 285 -4.38 -12.71 6.11
N GLY A 286 -3.31 -13.43 6.45
CA GLY A 286 -1.93 -12.94 6.47
C GLY A 286 -1.72 -11.75 7.41
N ALA A 287 -0.83 -10.83 7.04
CA ALA A 287 -0.54 -9.62 7.84
C ALA A 287 -1.72 -8.61 7.89
N GLY A 288 -2.74 -8.78 7.05
CA GLY A 288 -3.88 -7.87 6.99
C GLY A 288 -4.86 -8.01 8.16
N THR A 289 -4.94 -9.17 8.80
CA THR A 289 -6.02 -9.53 9.73
C THR A 289 -6.06 -8.70 11.01
N TRP A 290 -4.94 -8.61 11.73
CA TRP A 290 -4.81 -7.79 12.96
C TRP A 290 -4.25 -6.41 12.63
N SER A 291 -5.01 -5.66 11.84
CA SER A 291 -4.67 -4.29 11.44
C SER A 291 -5.86 -3.35 11.59
N ASP A 292 -5.65 -2.05 11.36
CA ASP A 292 -6.75 -1.08 11.16
C ASP A 292 -7.57 -1.39 9.88
N GLY A 293 -7.07 -2.25 9.00
CA GLY A 293 -7.80 -2.70 7.81
C GLY A 293 -8.03 -1.58 6.81
N LYS A 294 -7.05 -0.68 6.63
CA LYS A 294 -7.15 0.42 5.66
C LYS A 294 -7.21 -0.12 4.24
N LEU A 295 -8.19 0.36 3.47
CA LEU A 295 -8.43 -0.08 2.09
C LEU A 295 -8.06 0.99 1.06
N VAL A 296 -7.18 1.92 1.44
CA VAL A 296 -6.61 2.92 0.51
C VAL A 296 -5.55 2.26 -0.38
N THR A 297 -5.49 2.67 -1.66
CA THR A 297 -4.55 2.12 -2.63
C THR A 297 -4.09 3.19 -3.62
N ARG A 298 -2.85 3.05 -4.11
CA ARG A 298 -2.27 3.90 -5.16
C ARG A 298 -2.74 3.54 -6.58
N ILE A 299 -3.39 2.39 -6.75
CA ILE A 299 -4.00 1.97 -8.04
C ILE A 299 -5.12 2.95 -8.45
N GLY A 300 -5.75 3.60 -7.47
CA GLY A 300 -6.89 4.48 -7.67
C GLY A 300 -8.20 3.79 -7.34
N ARG A 301 -9.05 4.45 -6.54
CA ARG A 301 -10.31 3.88 -6.04
C ARG A 301 -11.31 3.56 -7.14
N ASN A 302 -11.35 4.39 -8.18
CA ASN A 302 -12.31 4.27 -9.28
C ASN A 302 -11.89 3.23 -10.33
N ASN A 303 -10.74 2.58 -10.14
CA ASN A 303 -10.33 1.48 -11.00
C ASN A 303 -11.29 0.29 -10.83
N SER A 304 -11.72 -0.32 -11.95
CA SER A 304 -12.68 -1.44 -11.94
C SER A 304 -12.20 -2.60 -11.06
N SER A 305 -10.91 -2.97 -11.13
CA SER A 305 -10.34 -4.03 -10.30
C SER A 305 -10.46 -3.72 -8.81
N VAL A 306 -10.24 -2.46 -8.43
CA VAL A 306 -10.35 -2.02 -7.03
C VAL A 306 -11.80 -2.09 -6.58
N LEU A 307 -12.75 -1.61 -7.39
CA LEU A 307 -14.17 -1.68 -7.07
C LEU A 307 -14.67 -3.12 -6.95
N THR A 308 -14.25 -4.02 -7.83
CA THR A 308 -14.56 -5.46 -7.76
C THR A 308 -14.04 -6.07 -6.47
N VAL A 309 -12.79 -5.77 -6.06
CA VAL A 309 -12.24 -6.20 -4.77
C VAL A 309 -13.09 -5.67 -3.62
N MET A 310 -13.41 -4.37 -3.60
CA MET A 310 -14.20 -3.76 -2.53
C MET A 310 -15.61 -4.36 -2.42
N LYS A 311 -16.29 -4.60 -3.55
CA LYS A 311 -17.60 -5.25 -3.60
C LYS A 311 -17.53 -6.71 -3.14
N THR A 312 -16.46 -7.41 -3.48
CA THR A 312 -16.20 -8.78 -2.99
C THR A 312 -15.99 -8.81 -1.48
N LEU A 313 -15.30 -7.81 -0.90
CA LEU A 313 -15.21 -7.70 0.56
C LEU A 313 -16.59 -7.46 1.21
N VAL A 314 -17.45 -6.64 0.60
CA VAL A 314 -18.83 -6.42 1.07
C VAL A 314 -19.64 -7.71 0.99
N HIS A 315 -19.52 -8.47 -0.10
CA HIS A 315 -20.15 -9.78 -0.27
C HIS A 315 -19.83 -10.71 0.91
N PHE A 316 -18.58 -10.72 1.37
CA PHE A 316 -18.15 -11.55 2.51
C PHE A 316 -18.41 -10.92 3.89
N GLY A 317 -19.12 -9.79 3.97
CA GLY A 317 -19.60 -9.22 5.23
C GLY A 317 -18.90 -7.93 5.67
N ALA A 318 -18.11 -7.27 4.82
CA ALA A 318 -17.70 -5.90 5.08
C ALA A 318 -18.92 -4.93 5.00
N PRO A 319 -18.93 -3.84 5.78
CA PRO A 319 -20.00 -2.86 5.70
C PRO A 319 -20.01 -2.14 4.35
N CYS A 320 -21.20 -1.88 3.81
CA CYS A 320 -21.36 -1.16 2.53
C CYS A 320 -20.73 0.25 2.55
N SER A 321 -20.53 0.84 3.73
CA SER A 321 -19.88 2.14 3.89
C SER A 321 -18.49 2.19 3.26
N ILE A 322 -17.75 1.08 3.17
CA ILE A 322 -16.42 1.07 2.53
C ILE A 322 -16.46 1.49 1.04
N LEU A 323 -17.62 1.33 0.39
CA LEU A 323 -17.87 1.74 -1.00
C LEU A 323 -18.15 3.23 -1.14
N VAL A 324 -18.46 3.92 -0.04
CA VAL A 324 -18.72 5.36 0.00
C VAL A 324 -17.59 6.14 0.67
N ASP A 325 -16.99 5.59 1.73
CA ASP A 325 -16.03 6.29 2.55
C ASP A 325 -14.78 6.70 1.76
N GLY A 326 -14.35 7.95 1.98
CA GLY A 326 -13.22 8.54 1.28
C GLY A 326 -11.87 7.91 1.64
N LYS A 327 -11.77 7.43 2.88
CA LYS A 327 -10.63 6.73 3.48
C LYS A 327 -11.15 5.46 4.19
N PRO A 328 -11.60 4.45 3.43
CA PRO A 328 -12.27 3.28 3.99
C PRO A 328 -11.33 2.46 4.88
N HIS A 329 -11.88 1.92 5.95
CA HIS A 329 -11.19 0.97 6.82
C HIS A 329 -12.20 -0.04 7.41
N LEU A 330 -11.69 -1.19 7.87
CA LEU A 330 -12.52 -2.25 8.45
C LEU A 330 -12.32 -2.42 9.94
N GLY A 331 -11.06 -2.35 10.40
CA GLY A 331 -10.66 -2.75 11.74
C GLY A 331 -10.62 -4.27 11.93
N THR A 332 -9.82 -4.69 12.92
CA THR A 332 -9.56 -6.11 13.22
C THR A 332 -10.84 -6.92 13.51
N ASP A 333 -11.78 -6.33 14.26
CA ASP A 333 -13.05 -6.96 14.67
C ASP A 333 -13.97 -7.31 13.50
N ARG A 334 -13.87 -6.57 12.37
CA ARG A 334 -14.66 -6.84 11.16
C ARG A 334 -13.94 -7.79 10.19
N LEU A 335 -12.61 -7.78 10.21
CA LEU A 335 -11.81 -8.66 9.36
C LEU A 335 -11.95 -10.14 9.73
N VAL A 336 -11.99 -10.47 11.03
CA VAL A 336 -12.12 -11.86 11.50
C VAL A 336 -13.35 -12.58 10.95
N PRO A 337 -14.59 -12.09 11.14
CA PRO A 337 -15.78 -12.75 10.59
C PRO A 337 -15.80 -12.73 9.04
N LEU A 338 -15.29 -11.67 8.41
CA LEU A 338 -15.19 -11.59 6.96
C LEU A 338 -14.32 -12.72 6.39
N LEU A 339 -13.16 -12.97 6.98
CA LEU A 339 -12.25 -14.04 6.55
C LEU A 339 -12.89 -15.42 6.71
N ARG A 340 -13.63 -15.65 7.81
CA ARG A 340 -14.39 -16.90 7.99
C ARG A 340 -15.40 -17.13 6.86
N ASN A 341 -16.16 -16.10 6.50
CA ASN A 341 -17.13 -16.18 5.40
C ASN A 341 -16.44 -16.46 4.06
N PHE A 342 -15.32 -15.79 3.81
CA PHE A 342 -14.49 -16.02 2.60
C PHE A 342 -14.00 -17.48 2.55
N ARG A 343 -13.44 -17.99 3.65
CA ARG A 343 -12.96 -19.38 3.76
C ARG A 343 -14.10 -20.37 3.49
N GLN A 344 -15.23 -20.19 4.14
CA GLN A 344 -16.39 -21.08 3.97
C GLN A 344 -16.81 -21.14 2.50
N TYR A 345 -16.86 -19.98 1.84
CA TYR A 345 -17.20 -19.91 0.43
C TYR A 345 -16.19 -20.62 -0.48
N LEU A 346 -14.88 -20.46 -0.23
CA LEU A 346 -13.86 -21.20 -0.96
C LEU A 346 -14.01 -22.73 -0.77
N GLN A 347 -14.36 -23.18 0.43
CA GLN A 347 -14.62 -24.59 0.70
C GLN A 347 -15.87 -25.09 -0.05
N GLU A 348 -16.93 -24.28 -0.12
CA GLU A 348 -18.14 -24.57 -0.91
C GLU A 348 -17.84 -24.67 -2.41
N LEU A 349 -16.88 -23.90 -2.93
CA LEU A 349 -16.36 -24.03 -4.30
C LEU A 349 -15.46 -25.26 -4.51
N GLY A 350 -15.16 -26.04 -3.47
CA GLY A 350 -14.31 -27.23 -3.55
C GLY A 350 -12.81 -26.95 -3.39
N VAL A 351 -12.41 -25.77 -2.91
CA VAL A 351 -11.00 -25.48 -2.61
C VAL A 351 -10.56 -26.27 -1.39
N THR A 352 -9.45 -27.01 -1.52
CA THR A 352 -8.82 -27.69 -0.39
C THR A 352 -7.96 -26.70 0.38
N ILE A 353 -8.34 -26.37 1.62
CA ILE A 353 -7.59 -25.42 2.47
C ILE A 353 -6.85 -26.17 3.57
N ARG A 354 -5.52 -26.01 3.64
CA ARG A 354 -4.63 -26.66 4.62
C ARG A 354 -3.96 -25.61 5.49
N PHE A 355 -4.53 -25.35 6.66
CA PHE A 355 -3.88 -24.58 7.72
C PHE A 355 -2.84 -25.42 8.46
N GLY A 356 -1.93 -24.75 9.16
CA GLY A 356 -0.86 -25.43 9.89
C GLY A 356 0.07 -26.22 8.98
N THR A 357 0.18 -25.83 7.71
CA THR A 357 0.94 -26.57 6.69
C THR A 357 1.89 -25.61 6.00
N ARG A 358 3.20 -25.82 6.15
CA ARG A 358 4.22 -24.96 5.56
C ARG A 358 4.75 -25.60 4.28
N VAL A 359 4.99 -24.78 3.25
CA VAL A 359 5.80 -25.19 2.08
C VAL A 359 7.26 -25.00 2.45
N ASP A 360 8.00 -26.11 2.50
CA ASP A 360 9.43 -26.10 2.83
C ASP A 360 10.31 -26.02 1.58
N ASP A 361 9.84 -26.55 0.46
CA ASP A 361 10.65 -26.65 -0.77
C ASP A 361 9.80 -26.70 -2.05
N LEU A 362 10.41 -26.38 -3.19
CA LEU A 362 9.83 -26.56 -4.52
C LEU A 362 10.24 -27.90 -5.12
N LEU A 363 9.33 -28.55 -5.83
CA LEU A 363 9.66 -29.72 -6.66
C LEU A 363 9.97 -29.22 -8.07
N VAL A 364 11.25 -29.22 -8.43
CA VAL A 364 11.75 -28.65 -9.69
C VAL A 364 12.25 -29.77 -10.61
N LYS A 365 11.83 -29.74 -11.88
CA LYS A 365 12.35 -30.58 -12.96
C LYS A 365 12.88 -29.67 -14.07
N GLY A 366 14.21 -29.56 -14.20
CA GLY A 366 14.82 -28.55 -15.07
C GLY A 366 14.58 -27.14 -14.54
N GLU A 367 14.03 -26.24 -15.35
CA GLU A 367 13.63 -24.87 -14.95
C GLU A 367 12.10 -24.76 -14.82
N HIS A 368 11.46 -25.84 -14.35
CA HIS A 368 10.01 -25.93 -14.24
C HIS A 368 9.59 -26.51 -12.88
N VAL A 369 8.74 -25.77 -12.17
CA VAL A 369 8.14 -26.19 -10.90
C VAL A 369 6.96 -27.09 -11.20
N VAL A 370 7.03 -28.33 -10.71
CA VAL A 370 6.00 -29.37 -10.89
C VAL A 370 5.26 -29.71 -9.59
N GLY A 371 5.52 -28.96 -8.53
CA GLY A 371 4.95 -29.24 -7.21
C GLY A 371 5.65 -28.55 -6.06
N VAL A 372 5.20 -28.88 -4.85
CA VAL A 372 5.75 -28.39 -3.59
C VAL A 372 5.99 -29.52 -2.60
N LYS A 373 6.94 -29.31 -1.70
CA LYS A 373 7.21 -30.15 -0.54
C LYS A 373 6.70 -29.43 0.71
N ILE A 374 5.93 -30.13 1.52
CA ILE A 374 5.19 -29.55 2.66
C ILE A 374 5.41 -30.32 3.96
N SER A 375 5.25 -29.63 5.08
CA SER A 375 5.26 -30.20 6.43
C SER A 375 4.17 -29.61 7.34
N ASP A 376 3.82 -30.31 8.42
CA ASP A 376 3.00 -29.75 9.49
C ASP A 376 3.81 -28.72 10.29
N SER A 377 3.28 -27.51 10.39
CA SER A 377 3.95 -26.39 11.06
C SER A 377 3.91 -26.49 12.60
N ARG A 378 3.14 -27.43 13.17
CA ARG A 378 3.03 -27.66 14.63
C ARG A 378 4.10 -28.59 15.20
N GLY A 379 5.06 -29.06 14.39
CA GLY A 379 6.27 -29.72 14.90
C GLY A 379 6.09 -31.15 15.44
N GLN A 380 4.99 -31.83 15.15
CA GLN A 380 4.86 -33.26 15.49
C GLN A 380 5.57 -34.12 14.44
N SER A 381 6.85 -34.40 14.71
CA SER A 381 7.80 -35.25 13.98
C SER A 381 8.16 -34.83 12.55
N ALA A 382 9.47 -34.66 12.32
CA ALA A 382 10.13 -34.42 11.02
C ALA A 382 9.95 -35.56 9.97
N SER A 383 9.00 -36.47 10.19
CA SER A 383 8.75 -37.68 9.39
C SER A 383 7.61 -37.54 8.37
N CYS A 384 6.79 -36.48 8.39
CA CYS A 384 5.68 -36.33 7.46
C CYS A 384 5.93 -35.22 6.44
N CYS A 385 7.06 -35.31 5.72
CA CYS A 385 7.28 -34.41 4.61
C CYS A 385 6.58 -34.94 3.36
N GLN A 386 5.48 -34.30 2.98
CA GLN A 386 4.63 -34.73 1.88
C GLN A 386 5.02 -33.98 0.58
N LYS A 387 5.03 -34.69 -0.54
CA LYS A 387 5.14 -34.09 -1.88
C LYS A 387 3.75 -33.90 -2.47
N LEU A 388 3.49 -32.72 -3.03
CA LEU A 388 2.25 -32.40 -3.72
C LEU A 388 2.60 -31.94 -5.14
N GLU A 389 2.24 -32.74 -6.14
CA GLU A 389 2.43 -32.37 -7.55
C GLU A 389 1.31 -31.44 -8.02
N CYS A 390 1.67 -30.47 -8.87
CA CYS A 390 0.73 -29.50 -9.42
C CYS A 390 1.22 -28.94 -10.76
N ASP A 391 0.31 -28.34 -11.50
CA ASP A 391 0.58 -27.72 -12.81
C ASP A 391 1.04 -26.26 -12.66
N ALA A 392 0.71 -25.60 -11.54
CA ALA A 392 1.18 -24.25 -11.21
C ALA A 392 1.23 -24.00 -9.70
N VAL A 393 2.16 -23.13 -9.28
CA VAL A 393 2.33 -22.65 -7.91
C VAL A 393 2.18 -21.13 -7.88
N VAL A 394 1.14 -20.63 -7.22
CA VAL A 394 0.97 -19.20 -6.90
C VAL A 394 1.62 -18.92 -5.54
N LEU A 395 2.69 -18.13 -5.53
CA LEU A 395 3.46 -17.83 -4.34
C LEU A 395 3.02 -16.48 -3.73
N ALA A 396 2.16 -16.54 -2.71
CA ALA A 396 1.52 -15.41 -2.04
C ALA A 396 1.92 -15.29 -0.55
N VAL A 397 3.20 -15.51 -0.25
CA VAL A 397 3.71 -15.76 1.11
C VAL A 397 3.85 -14.54 2.02
N GLY A 398 3.61 -13.33 1.51
CA GLY A 398 3.87 -12.08 2.23
C GLY A 398 5.37 -11.84 2.47
N HIS A 399 5.72 -10.67 3.01
CA HIS A 399 7.13 -10.26 3.08
C HIS A 399 7.87 -10.70 4.34
N SER A 400 7.21 -11.45 5.23
CA SER A 400 7.81 -11.93 6.48
C SER A 400 8.29 -13.39 6.38
N ALA A 401 7.99 -14.10 5.29
CA ALA A 401 8.43 -15.48 5.04
C ALA A 401 9.89 -15.54 4.55
N ARG A 402 10.82 -15.16 5.44
CA ARG A 402 12.26 -15.05 5.14
C ARG A 402 12.89 -16.38 4.75
N ASP A 403 12.44 -17.47 5.37
CA ASP A 403 12.79 -18.84 5.04
C ASP A 403 12.45 -19.17 3.57
N THR A 404 11.28 -18.77 3.09
CA THR A 404 10.90 -18.93 1.67
C THR A 404 11.85 -18.19 0.74
N TYR A 405 12.33 -16.99 1.10
CA TYR A 405 13.31 -16.28 0.27
C TYR A 405 14.65 -17.02 0.17
N HIS A 406 15.11 -17.64 1.25
CA HIS A 406 16.29 -18.50 1.21
C HIS A 406 16.08 -19.73 0.34
N MET A 407 14.91 -20.38 0.44
CA MET A 407 14.54 -21.52 -0.41
C MET A 407 14.53 -21.12 -1.90
N LEU A 408 13.90 -20.00 -2.26
CA LEU A 408 13.90 -19.52 -3.65
C LEU A 408 15.30 -19.24 -4.17
N HIS A 409 16.15 -18.62 -3.34
CA HIS A 409 17.54 -18.36 -3.70
C HIS A 409 18.33 -19.65 -3.93
N SER A 410 18.08 -20.70 -3.13
CA SER A 410 18.72 -22.01 -3.31
C SER A 410 18.33 -22.73 -4.60
N HIS A 411 17.14 -22.42 -5.15
CA HIS A 411 16.68 -22.89 -6.47
C HIS A 411 17.07 -21.98 -7.63
N ASN A 412 17.96 -21.00 -7.39
CA ASN A 412 18.36 -19.99 -8.38
C ASN A 412 17.18 -19.22 -8.99
N VAL A 413 16.06 -19.08 -8.28
CA VAL A 413 14.97 -18.18 -8.72
C VAL A 413 15.49 -16.75 -8.74
N ASP A 414 15.17 -16.00 -9.79
CA ASP A 414 15.58 -14.60 -9.91
C ASP A 414 14.94 -13.73 -8.81
N VAL A 415 15.74 -13.43 -7.79
CA VAL A 415 15.37 -12.55 -6.68
C VAL A 415 16.30 -11.35 -6.69
N VAL A 416 15.74 -10.16 -6.79
CA VAL A 416 16.50 -8.90 -6.81
C VAL A 416 16.29 -8.10 -5.52
N ARG A 417 17.32 -7.34 -5.13
CA ARG A 417 17.23 -6.41 -4.01
C ARG A 417 16.19 -5.34 -4.32
N LYS A 418 15.38 -4.99 -3.33
CA LYS A 418 14.39 -3.93 -3.46
C LYS A 418 14.51 -2.95 -2.31
N ASP A 419 14.50 -1.66 -2.63
CA ASP A 419 14.44 -0.60 -1.62
C ASP A 419 13.15 -0.71 -0.80
N PHE A 420 13.27 -0.42 0.50
CA PHE A 420 12.17 -0.44 1.46
C PHE A 420 12.38 0.66 2.50
N ALA A 421 11.49 0.76 3.49
CA ALA A 421 11.61 1.75 4.55
C ALA A 421 11.72 1.10 5.92
N VAL A 422 12.49 1.71 6.81
CA VAL A 422 12.62 1.31 8.21
C VAL A 422 12.49 2.52 9.11
N GLY A 423 12.11 2.31 10.37
CA GLY A 423 12.17 3.39 11.34
C GLY A 423 11.63 3.00 12.69
N LEU A 424 10.98 3.95 13.34
CA LEU A 424 10.47 3.84 14.70
C LEU A 424 8.96 4.08 14.68
N ARG A 425 8.24 3.54 15.67
CA ARG A 425 6.81 3.82 15.80
C ARG A 425 6.55 4.90 16.85
N ILE A 426 5.96 6.02 16.45
CA ILE A 426 5.57 7.08 17.37
C ILE A 426 4.15 6.85 17.89
N GLU A 427 3.92 7.13 19.17
CA GLU A 427 2.62 7.07 19.80
C GLU A 427 2.32 8.38 20.56
N HIS A 428 1.07 8.82 20.48
CA HIS A 428 0.54 10.01 21.13
C HIS A 428 -0.82 9.69 21.76
N PRO A 429 -1.28 10.45 22.77
CA PRO A 429 -2.69 10.50 23.10
C PRO A 429 -3.52 10.90 21.86
N GLN A 430 -4.56 10.14 21.53
CA GLN A 430 -5.42 10.42 20.37
C GLN A 430 -6.10 11.79 20.48
N GLU A 431 -6.39 12.24 21.70
CA GLU A 431 -6.96 13.56 21.96
C GLU A 431 -6.02 14.69 21.52
N LEU A 432 -4.71 14.54 21.72
CA LEU A 432 -3.71 15.48 21.21
C LEU A 432 -3.79 15.59 19.69
N ILE A 433 -3.83 14.45 18.99
CA ILE A 433 -3.94 14.43 17.52
C ILE A 433 -5.28 15.01 17.05
N ASN A 434 -6.38 14.73 17.75
CA ASN A 434 -7.67 15.35 17.46
C ASN A 434 -7.60 16.87 17.58
N ASN A 435 -6.98 17.40 18.63
CA ASN A 435 -6.78 18.84 18.84
C ASN A 435 -5.91 19.46 17.75
N ILE A 436 -4.79 18.80 17.38
CA ILE A 436 -3.88 19.28 16.33
C ILE A 436 -4.60 19.38 14.96
N GLN A 437 -5.43 18.39 14.64
CA GLN A 437 -6.08 18.29 13.34
C GLN A 437 -7.36 19.13 13.26
N TYR A 438 -8.16 19.15 14.33
CA TYR A 438 -9.55 19.66 14.29
C TYR A 438 -9.81 20.84 15.22
N SER A 439 -8.84 21.25 16.04
CA SER A 439 -8.98 22.37 16.98
C SER A 439 -10.28 22.24 17.81
N GLY A 440 -11.20 23.21 17.74
CA GLY A 440 -12.45 23.20 18.51
C GLY A 440 -13.40 22.03 18.20
N LEU A 441 -13.26 21.36 17.05
CA LEU A 441 -14.06 20.18 16.71
C LEU A 441 -13.52 18.87 17.31
N ALA A 442 -12.41 18.89 18.04
CA ALA A 442 -11.85 17.70 18.65
C ALA A 442 -12.82 17.00 19.63
N SER A 443 -13.66 17.78 20.33
CA SER A 443 -14.70 17.29 21.23
C SER A 443 -15.78 16.47 20.49
N GLU A 444 -16.07 16.82 19.23
CA GLU A 444 -17.05 16.15 18.37
C GLU A 444 -16.61 14.77 17.86
N VAL A 445 -15.38 14.33 18.16
CA VAL A 445 -14.90 12.99 17.82
C VAL A 445 -15.47 11.94 18.76
N GLN A 446 -15.63 12.27 20.05
CA GLN A 446 -16.20 11.42 21.12
C GLN A 446 -15.70 9.96 21.10
N ARG A 447 -14.37 9.73 21.01
CA ARG A 447 -13.76 8.38 20.91
C ARG A 447 -14.36 7.52 19.77
N GLY A 448 -14.61 8.15 18.62
CA GLY A 448 -15.16 7.52 17.42
C GLY A 448 -16.69 7.37 17.40
N ARG A 449 -17.40 7.88 18.42
CA ARG A 449 -18.87 7.93 18.48
C ARG A 449 -19.47 9.17 17.86
N GLY A 450 -18.70 10.25 17.80
CA GLY A 450 -19.24 11.55 17.47
C GLY A 450 -19.36 11.75 15.97
N LYS A 451 -19.80 12.95 15.61
CA LYS A 451 -20.09 13.37 14.25
C LYS A 451 -18.84 13.44 13.37
N VAL A 452 -17.71 13.80 13.98
CA VAL A 452 -16.42 14.01 13.33
C VAL A 452 -15.60 12.71 13.37
N PRO A 453 -14.94 12.32 12.27
CA PRO A 453 -14.08 11.14 12.25
C PRO A 453 -12.94 11.23 13.27
N VAL A 454 -12.40 10.09 13.69
CA VAL A 454 -11.19 10.07 14.52
C VAL A 454 -10.02 10.58 13.70
N ALA A 455 -9.29 11.56 14.24
CA ALA A 455 -8.29 12.29 13.48
C ALA A 455 -7.15 11.39 13.00
N ASP A 456 -6.85 11.50 11.71
CA ASP A 456 -5.68 10.92 11.07
C ASP A 456 -4.68 12.00 10.67
N TYR A 457 -3.43 11.59 10.43
CA TYR A 457 -2.42 12.42 9.80
C TYR A 457 -1.62 11.63 8.77
N GLN A 458 -1.02 12.36 7.83
CA GLN A 458 -0.04 11.85 6.89
C GLN A 458 1.00 12.94 6.68
N VAL A 459 2.25 12.66 7.03
CA VAL A 459 3.38 13.58 6.92
C VAL A 459 4.49 12.96 6.09
N ALA A 460 5.22 13.77 5.32
CA ALA A 460 6.34 13.33 4.50
C ALA A 460 7.33 14.48 4.29
N GLU A 461 8.61 14.17 4.46
CA GLU A 461 9.73 15.10 4.32
C GLU A 461 10.77 14.51 3.36
N TYR A 462 11.33 15.36 2.48
CA TYR A 462 12.32 14.96 1.49
C TYR A 462 13.63 15.67 1.77
N ILE A 463 14.54 14.96 2.43
CA ILE A 463 15.81 15.47 2.89
C ILE A 463 16.77 15.50 1.72
N ASN A 464 17.20 16.69 1.31
CA ASN A 464 18.28 16.89 0.37
C ASN A 464 19.55 17.23 1.16
N GLN A 465 20.67 16.60 0.86
CA GLN A 465 21.96 16.83 1.55
C GLN A 465 22.54 18.25 1.44
N ARG A 466 21.79 19.24 0.94
CA ARG A 466 22.15 20.66 1.05
C ARG A 466 21.66 21.31 2.34
N ASP A 467 20.72 20.68 3.03
CA ASP A 467 20.06 21.23 4.22
C ASP A 467 20.70 20.74 5.54
N VAL A 468 21.83 20.01 5.47
CA VAL A 468 22.64 19.57 6.61
C VAL A 468 24.03 20.18 6.47
N ASP A 469 24.38 21.10 7.37
CA ASP A 469 25.67 21.82 7.34
C ASP A 469 26.86 20.86 7.53
N THR A 470 27.75 20.87 6.52
CA THR A 470 29.20 20.58 6.54
C THR A 470 29.71 19.14 6.73
N THR A 471 30.68 18.78 5.86
CA THR A 471 31.74 17.74 5.99
C THR A 471 31.56 16.32 5.40
N SER A 472 30.93 16.15 4.22
CA SER A 472 31.38 15.06 3.32
C SER A 472 31.01 15.30 1.86
N ASN A 473 32.01 15.22 0.97
CA ASN A 473 31.84 15.20 -0.48
C ASN A 473 31.31 13.83 -0.95
N LEU A 474 30.11 13.44 -0.50
CA LEU A 474 29.42 12.25 -1.00
C LEU A 474 28.15 12.70 -1.74
N GLU A 475 28.00 12.22 -2.97
CA GLU A 475 26.92 12.58 -3.90
C GLU A 475 25.54 12.71 -3.24
N SER A 476 24.85 13.81 -3.58
CA SER A 476 23.54 14.21 -3.09
C SER A 476 22.51 13.07 -3.18
N THR A 477 22.33 12.31 -2.11
CA THR A 477 21.29 11.27 -2.04
C THR A 477 20.09 11.84 -1.30
N SER A 478 19.04 12.19 -2.05
CA SER A 478 17.76 12.63 -1.48
C SER A 478 17.10 11.46 -0.77
N ARG A 479 16.72 11.63 0.50
CA ARG A 479 16.02 10.61 1.31
C ARG A 479 14.61 11.07 1.62
N SER A 480 13.66 10.16 1.57
CA SER A 480 12.29 10.42 2.00
C SER A 480 12.04 9.81 3.37
N CYS A 481 11.59 10.64 4.30
CA CYS A 481 11.04 10.20 5.59
C CYS A 481 9.55 10.47 5.60
N TYR A 482 8.72 9.55 6.08
CA TYR A 482 7.27 9.72 6.06
C TYR A 482 6.57 8.90 7.13
N SER A 483 5.34 9.29 7.47
CA SER A 483 4.45 8.48 8.30
C SER A 483 3.87 7.32 7.48
N PHE A 484 3.94 6.11 8.03
CA PHE A 484 3.40 4.90 7.46
C PHE A 484 2.49 4.19 8.46
N CYS A 485 1.45 3.51 7.94
CA CYS A 485 0.50 2.74 8.74
C CYS A 485 -0.05 3.50 9.97
N MET A 486 -0.34 4.81 9.87
CA MET A 486 -0.87 5.58 10.98
C MET A 486 -2.24 5.05 11.41
N CYS A 487 -2.42 4.64 12.66
CA CYS A 487 -3.60 4.00 13.22
C CYS A 487 -4.27 4.93 14.26
N PRO A 488 -5.36 5.65 13.88
CA PRO A 488 -6.13 6.43 14.83
C PRO A 488 -6.82 5.52 15.83
N GLY A 489 -6.85 5.94 17.09
CA GLY A 489 -7.52 5.25 18.18
C GLY A 489 -7.15 3.76 18.20
N GLY A 490 -5.86 3.48 18.01
CA GLY A 490 -5.30 2.15 17.85
C GLY A 490 -4.38 1.73 18.98
N GLN A 491 -3.53 0.76 18.67
CA GLN A 491 -2.49 0.23 19.56
C GLN A 491 -1.27 -0.25 18.76
N VAL A 492 -0.10 -0.17 19.38
CA VAL A 492 1.15 -0.77 18.91
C VAL A 492 1.10 -2.26 19.19
N VAL A 493 1.54 -3.09 18.24
CA VAL A 493 1.52 -4.56 18.34
C VAL A 493 2.85 -5.16 17.95
N LEU A 494 3.15 -6.34 18.51
CA LEU A 494 4.33 -7.12 18.16
C LEU A 494 4.09 -7.86 16.84
N THR A 495 5.02 -7.75 15.90
CA THR A 495 5.00 -8.46 14.61
C THR A 495 6.23 -9.34 14.41
N SER A 496 6.88 -9.71 15.51
CA SER A 496 8.03 -10.59 15.51
C SER A 496 7.62 -12.02 15.18
N THR A 497 8.44 -12.69 14.38
CA THR A 497 8.28 -14.08 13.95
C THR A 497 9.33 -15.00 14.58
N ASP A 498 10.28 -14.43 15.32
CA ASP A 498 11.38 -15.11 16.00
C ASP A 498 11.51 -14.55 17.43
N PRO A 499 11.76 -15.36 18.47
CA PRO A 499 11.89 -14.89 19.85
C PRO A 499 13.10 -14.00 20.13
N SER A 500 14.14 -14.08 19.29
CA SER A 500 15.36 -13.26 19.39
C SER A 500 15.23 -11.91 18.68
N GLU A 501 14.14 -11.68 17.97
CA GLU A 501 13.87 -10.49 17.17
C GLU A 501 12.74 -9.66 17.80
N LEU A 502 12.82 -8.33 17.66
CA LEU A 502 11.74 -7.42 17.99
C LEU A 502 11.41 -6.56 16.77
N CYS A 503 10.24 -6.77 16.20
CA CYS A 503 9.58 -5.89 15.25
C CYS A 503 8.19 -5.53 15.77
N ILE A 504 7.78 -4.28 15.56
CA ILE A 504 6.45 -3.79 15.87
C ILE A 504 5.69 -3.33 14.63
N ASN A 505 4.37 -3.22 14.77
CA ASN A 505 3.47 -2.53 13.87
C ASN A 505 2.31 -1.95 14.70
N GLY A 506 1.14 -1.71 14.11
CA GLY A 506 -0.02 -1.23 14.84
C GLY A 506 -1.33 -1.53 14.14
N MET A 507 -2.39 -1.46 14.93
CA MET A 507 -3.73 -1.84 14.55
C MET A 507 -4.75 -0.93 15.20
N SER A 508 -5.95 -0.89 14.63
CA SER A 508 -7.12 -0.31 15.28
C SER A 508 -8.33 -1.23 15.10
N PHE A 509 -9.27 -1.13 16.02
CA PHE A 509 -10.61 -1.68 15.82
C PHE A 509 -11.44 -0.75 14.93
N SER A 510 -12.54 -1.25 14.38
CA SER A 510 -13.44 -0.53 13.46
C SER A 510 -13.91 0.81 14.02
N ARG A 511 -14.07 0.90 15.35
CA ARG A 511 -14.49 2.13 16.04
C ARG A 511 -13.38 3.18 16.19
N ARG A 512 -12.10 2.77 16.15
CA ARG A 512 -10.94 3.63 16.46
C ARG A 512 -11.10 4.38 17.80
N SER A 513 -11.48 3.66 18.85
CA SER A 513 -11.84 4.25 20.16
C SER A 513 -10.76 4.13 21.24
N SER A 514 -9.56 3.61 20.91
CA SER A 514 -8.45 3.59 21.86
C SER A 514 -8.02 5.00 22.24
N LYS A 515 -7.32 5.12 23.38
CA LYS A 515 -6.76 6.38 23.86
C LYS A 515 -5.58 6.88 23.02
N TRP A 516 -5.05 6.04 22.13
CA TRP A 516 -3.75 6.24 21.48
C TRP A 516 -3.87 6.39 19.97
N ALA A 517 -3.11 7.32 19.41
CA ALA A 517 -2.78 7.40 18.00
C ALA A 517 -1.35 6.92 17.81
N ASN A 518 -1.06 6.12 16.78
CA ASN A 518 0.32 5.72 16.50
C ASN A 518 0.60 5.63 15.01
N ALA A 519 1.86 5.83 14.61
CA ALA A 519 2.32 5.63 13.22
C ALA A 519 3.76 5.19 13.20
N ALA A 520 4.16 4.47 12.16
CA ALA A 520 5.58 4.29 11.87
C ALA A 520 6.11 5.58 11.23
N LEU A 521 7.21 6.12 11.72
CA LEU A 521 7.99 7.18 11.09
C LEU A 521 9.21 6.52 10.47
N VAL A 522 9.23 6.45 9.14
CA VAL A 522 10.15 5.59 8.41
C VAL A 522 10.96 6.36 7.39
N VAL A 523 12.19 5.92 7.15
CA VAL A 523 13.10 6.41 6.12
C VAL A 523 13.37 5.32 5.10
N THR A 524 13.45 5.71 3.83
CA THR A 524 13.83 4.79 2.74
C THR A 524 15.30 4.38 2.85
N VAL A 525 15.56 3.08 2.84
CA VAL A 525 16.88 2.46 2.80
C VAL A 525 17.10 1.76 1.46
N SER A 526 18.34 1.78 1.00
CA SER A 526 18.75 1.28 -0.33
C SER A 526 19.98 0.38 -0.25
N SER A 527 20.45 -0.12 -1.40
CA SER A 527 21.70 -0.88 -1.48
C SER A 527 22.88 -0.20 -0.76
N LYS A 528 23.00 1.13 -0.87
CA LYS A 528 24.05 1.91 -0.18
C LYS A 528 24.01 1.80 1.35
N ASP A 529 22.85 1.50 1.93
CA ASP A 529 22.70 1.28 3.37
C ASP A 529 23.09 -0.13 3.77
N PHE A 530 22.86 -1.11 2.89
CA PHE A 530 23.24 -2.50 3.11
C PHE A 530 24.75 -2.69 2.97
N ASP A 531 25.32 -2.09 1.91
CA ASP A 531 26.76 -2.15 1.62
C ASP A 531 27.60 -1.51 2.75
N ALA A 532 27.09 -0.45 3.39
CA ALA A 532 27.73 0.20 4.54
C ALA A 532 27.82 -0.70 5.79
N LEU A 533 27.03 -1.79 5.84
CA LEU A 533 27.08 -2.82 6.87
C LEU A 533 27.75 -4.11 6.36
N ASN A 534 28.41 -4.06 5.20
CA ASN A 534 29.00 -5.21 4.51
C ASN A 534 27.98 -6.33 4.21
N LEU A 535 26.71 -5.98 3.99
CA LEU A 535 25.66 -6.94 3.63
C LEU A 535 25.58 -7.07 2.11
N SER A 536 25.92 -8.25 1.60
CA SER A 536 25.95 -8.55 0.15
C SER A 536 24.87 -9.55 -0.28
N GLY A 537 24.61 -9.60 -1.58
CA GLY A 537 23.71 -10.58 -2.20
C GLY A 537 22.23 -10.15 -2.26
N PRO A 538 21.36 -10.96 -2.88
CA PRO A 538 19.95 -10.62 -3.10
C PRO A 538 19.16 -10.47 -1.81
N LEU A 539 19.57 -11.16 -0.74
CA LEU A 539 18.90 -11.17 0.57
C LEU A 539 19.49 -10.14 1.56
N ALA A 540 20.38 -9.24 1.12
CA ALA A 540 21.01 -8.24 1.99
C ALA A 540 19.98 -7.39 2.78
N GLY A 541 18.85 -7.05 2.15
CA GLY A 541 17.76 -6.32 2.82
C GLY A 541 17.07 -7.14 3.92
N VAL A 542 17.00 -8.46 3.79
CA VAL A 542 16.47 -9.35 4.83
C VAL A 542 17.39 -9.36 6.05
N GLU A 543 18.70 -9.48 5.83
CA GLU A 543 19.70 -9.42 6.91
C GLU A 543 19.77 -8.04 7.58
N PHE A 544 19.56 -6.97 6.80
CA PHE A 544 19.43 -5.62 7.35
C PHE A 544 18.26 -5.54 8.34
N GLN A 545 17.09 -6.09 7.99
CA GLN A 545 15.95 -6.15 8.92
C GLN A 545 16.29 -6.95 10.18
N ARG A 546 16.86 -8.16 10.04
CA ARG A 546 17.25 -9.02 11.16
C ARG A 546 18.21 -8.34 12.13
N THR A 547 19.20 -7.62 11.59
CA THR A 547 20.21 -6.90 12.38
C THR A 547 19.56 -5.93 13.34
N PHE A 548 18.66 -5.07 12.85
CA PHE A 548 18.01 -4.06 13.69
C PHE A 548 16.88 -4.62 14.56
N GLU A 549 16.20 -5.69 14.12
CA GLU A 549 15.22 -6.40 14.96
C GLU A 549 15.88 -7.08 16.17
N ARG A 550 17.03 -7.72 16.00
CA ARG A 550 17.81 -8.29 17.12
C ARG A 550 18.36 -7.21 18.04
N LYS A 551 18.91 -6.14 17.47
CA LYS A 551 19.41 -5.00 18.26
C LYS A 551 18.31 -4.38 19.12
N ALA A 552 17.11 -4.21 18.56
CA ALA A 552 15.95 -3.70 19.30
C ALA A 552 15.52 -4.66 20.43
N ALA A 553 15.54 -5.97 20.19
CA ALA A 553 15.25 -6.97 21.23
C ALA A 553 16.25 -6.87 22.40
N VAL A 554 17.54 -6.73 22.11
CA VAL A 554 18.59 -6.55 23.14
C VAL A 554 18.40 -5.26 23.91
N MET A 555 18.14 -4.13 23.23
CA MET A 555 17.90 -2.84 23.88
C MET A 555 16.66 -2.88 24.79
N GLY A 556 15.62 -3.61 24.37
CA GLY A 556 14.42 -3.87 25.17
C GLY A 556 14.66 -4.78 26.39
N GLY A 557 15.76 -5.55 26.40
CA GLY A 557 16.07 -6.52 27.46
C GLY A 557 15.45 -7.91 27.25
N GLY A 558 15.04 -8.24 26.02
CA GLY A 558 14.41 -9.51 25.68
C GLY A 558 12.93 -9.61 26.09
N ASN A 559 12.37 -10.82 26.03
CA ASN A 559 10.97 -11.12 26.39
C ASN A 559 9.91 -10.24 25.70
N PHE A 560 10.21 -9.78 24.47
CA PHE A 560 9.38 -8.88 23.68
C PHE A 560 9.06 -7.54 24.34
N VAL A 561 9.89 -7.07 25.27
CA VAL A 561 9.80 -5.70 25.80
C VAL A 561 10.32 -4.74 24.73
N ALA A 562 9.55 -3.69 24.42
CA ALA A 562 9.95 -2.73 23.39
C ALA A 562 10.86 -1.63 23.98
N PRO A 563 12.03 -1.34 23.38
CA PRO A 563 12.80 -0.16 23.74
C PRO A 563 12.02 1.09 23.32
N VAL A 564 12.00 2.10 24.18
CA VAL A 564 11.30 3.36 23.93
C VAL A 564 12.16 4.57 24.29
N GLN A 565 11.90 5.69 23.65
CA GLN A 565 12.50 6.99 23.94
C GLN A 565 11.46 8.08 23.68
N THR A 566 11.39 9.14 24.50
CA THR A 566 10.51 10.27 24.17
C THR A 566 11.03 10.97 22.91
N ALA A 567 10.13 11.59 22.14
CA ALA A 567 10.53 12.29 20.92
C ALA A 567 11.53 13.42 21.21
N THR A 568 11.37 14.13 22.33
CA THR A 568 12.30 15.19 22.77
C THR A 568 13.69 14.63 23.05
N ASP A 569 13.80 13.57 23.84
CA ASP A 569 15.07 12.89 24.15
C ASP A 569 15.75 12.31 22.92
N PHE A 570 14.97 11.77 21.97
CA PHE A 570 15.48 11.26 20.70
C PHE A 570 16.10 12.37 19.84
N LEU A 571 15.49 13.56 19.81
CA LEU A 571 16.05 14.72 19.10
C LEU A 571 17.31 15.27 19.78
N ASP A 572 17.35 15.24 21.10
CA ASP A 572 18.45 15.77 21.92
C ASP A 572 19.60 14.76 22.12
N ASN A 573 19.53 13.55 21.55
CA ASN A 573 20.50 12.46 21.74
C ASN A 573 20.80 12.15 23.23
N ARG A 574 19.76 12.10 24.06
CA ARG A 574 19.90 11.85 25.51
C ARG A 574 18.80 10.93 26.01
N LEU A 575 18.97 10.39 27.21
CA LEU A 575 17.91 9.67 27.92
C LEU A 575 17.72 10.33 29.28
N SER A 576 16.85 11.33 29.33
CA SER A 576 16.59 12.12 30.54
C SER A 576 15.47 11.53 31.38
N VAL A 577 14.52 10.83 30.73
CA VAL A 577 13.32 10.30 31.38
C VAL A 577 13.55 8.90 31.93
N THR A 578 13.53 8.76 33.27
CA THR A 578 13.55 7.45 33.95
C THR A 578 12.16 6.79 34.01
N SER A 579 11.08 7.59 34.00
CA SER A 579 9.69 7.12 34.00
C SER A 579 9.01 7.40 32.66
N VAL A 580 8.92 6.39 31.81
CA VAL A 580 8.33 6.48 30.47
C VAL A 580 6.82 6.76 30.52
N PRO A 581 6.27 7.56 29.58
CA PRO A 581 4.82 7.73 29.42
C PRO A 581 4.09 6.39 29.25
N PRO A 582 2.81 6.30 29.62
CA PRO A 582 2.01 5.12 29.34
C PRO A 582 1.97 4.82 27.84
N SER A 583 1.90 3.54 27.49
CA SER A 583 1.89 3.06 26.11
C SER A 583 0.72 2.10 25.89
N SER A 584 0.24 2.01 24.65
CA SER A 584 -0.72 0.96 24.25
C SER A 584 -0.08 -0.43 24.13
N TYR A 585 1.25 -0.50 24.06
CA TYR A 585 1.99 -1.73 23.85
C TYR A 585 1.96 -2.65 25.09
N ARG A 586 1.24 -3.77 24.98
CA ARG A 586 0.87 -4.60 26.13
C ARG A 586 1.99 -5.48 26.70
N LEU A 587 3.05 -5.74 25.94
CA LEU A 587 4.17 -6.60 26.38
C LEU A 587 5.21 -5.82 27.23
N GLY A 588 4.96 -4.54 27.45
CA GLY A 588 5.81 -3.67 28.26
C GLY A 588 6.85 -2.92 27.44
N VAL A 589 7.27 -1.80 27.99
CA VAL A 589 8.23 -0.87 27.37
C VAL A 589 9.39 -0.61 28.33
N LYS A 590 10.57 -0.31 27.78
CA LYS A 590 11.79 0.01 28.54
C LYS A 590 12.49 1.22 27.93
N ALA A 591 12.82 2.21 28.75
CA ALA A 591 13.62 3.35 28.33
C ALA A 591 14.97 2.91 27.74
N ALA A 592 15.32 3.37 26.55
CA ALA A 592 16.57 3.05 25.87
C ALA A 592 16.96 4.14 24.85
N ASN A 593 18.25 4.20 24.50
CA ASN A 593 18.80 5.16 23.52
C ASN A 593 18.42 4.78 22.07
N LEU A 594 17.18 5.02 21.65
CA LEU A 594 16.73 4.70 20.29
C LEU A 594 17.52 5.45 19.20
N HIS A 595 18.10 6.60 19.51
CA HIS A 595 19.01 7.33 18.61
C HIS A 595 20.30 6.55 18.28
N GLU A 596 20.68 5.56 19.09
CA GLU A 596 21.80 4.65 18.81
C GLU A 596 21.38 3.38 18.03
N LEU A 597 20.08 3.17 17.80
CA LEU A 597 19.55 1.93 17.23
C LEU A 597 19.99 1.75 15.77
N PHE A 598 19.74 2.74 14.93
CA PHE A 598 20.12 2.74 13.52
C PHE A 598 21.49 3.42 13.31
N PRO A 599 22.14 3.24 12.14
CA PRO A 599 23.32 4.00 11.77
C PRO A 599 23.03 5.50 11.75
N LEU A 600 24.03 6.31 12.09
CA LEU A 600 23.91 7.78 12.26
C LEU A 600 23.11 8.45 11.14
N ARG A 601 23.44 8.15 9.88
CA ARG A 601 22.75 8.68 8.69
C ARG A 601 21.23 8.44 8.64
N ILE A 602 20.74 7.35 9.23
CA ILE A 602 19.31 7.01 9.33
C ILE A 602 18.70 7.75 10.52
N THR A 603 19.40 7.76 11.65
CA THR A 603 18.98 8.49 12.86
C THR A 603 18.81 9.99 12.58
N GLU A 604 19.80 10.65 11.98
CA GLU A 604 19.75 12.08 11.64
C GLU A 604 18.60 12.41 10.68
N ALA A 605 18.34 11.51 9.71
CA ALA A 605 17.23 11.67 8.79
C ALA A 605 15.88 11.64 9.52
N LEU A 606 15.72 10.69 10.46
CA LEU A 606 14.52 10.62 11.31
C LEU A 606 14.39 11.85 12.21
N GLN A 607 15.47 12.30 12.84
CA GLN A 607 15.47 13.50 13.71
C GLN A 607 15.07 14.76 12.93
N HIS A 608 15.66 14.98 11.75
CA HIS A 608 15.30 16.09 10.89
C HIS A 608 13.82 16.03 10.48
N ALA A 609 13.35 14.85 10.04
CA ALA A 609 11.95 14.67 9.64
C ALA A 609 10.97 14.91 10.79
N ILE A 610 11.24 14.37 11.99
CA ILE A 610 10.42 14.59 13.18
C ILE A 610 10.33 16.08 13.53
N SER A 611 11.44 16.80 13.44
CA SER A 611 11.49 18.25 13.67
C SER A 611 10.65 19.03 12.63
N MET A 612 10.64 18.59 11.38
CA MET A 612 9.79 19.17 10.33
C MET A 612 8.32 18.82 10.51
N PHE A 613 8.01 17.61 10.96
CA PHE A 613 6.64 17.19 11.26
C PHE A 613 6.04 18.00 12.42
N ASP A 614 6.83 18.40 13.41
CA ASP A 614 6.36 19.31 14.46
C ASP A 614 6.04 20.72 13.93
N LYS A 615 6.78 21.21 12.93
CA LYS A 615 6.43 22.49 12.27
C LYS A 615 5.11 22.40 11.49
N GLU A 616 4.84 21.25 10.85
CA GLU A 616 3.58 21.01 10.14
C GLU A 616 2.40 20.76 11.10
N LEU A 617 2.69 20.05 12.20
CA LEU A 617 1.75 19.63 13.24
C LEU A 617 2.24 20.12 14.61
N PRO A 618 2.10 21.42 14.96
CA PRO A 618 2.62 21.95 16.22
C PRO A 618 2.15 21.17 17.46
N GLY A 619 3.09 20.68 18.25
CA GLY A 619 2.85 19.83 19.43
C GLY A 619 2.96 18.33 19.15
N PHE A 620 3.32 17.94 17.92
CA PHE A 620 3.62 16.56 17.56
C PHE A 620 4.85 16.05 18.32
N VAL A 621 5.85 16.91 18.55
CA VAL A 621 6.93 16.64 19.50
C VAL A 621 6.53 17.18 20.86
N SER A 622 6.40 16.28 21.83
CA SER A 622 6.07 16.62 23.21
C SER A 622 6.59 15.55 24.16
N ASN A 623 6.55 15.81 25.47
CA ASN A 623 6.90 14.83 26.50
C ASN A 623 5.97 13.59 26.50
N ASN A 624 4.80 13.71 25.86
CA ASN A 624 3.83 12.61 25.69
C ASN A 624 4.00 11.84 24.38
N ALA A 625 4.90 12.27 23.50
CA ALA A 625 5.20 11.60 22.24
C ALA A 625 6.27 10.53 22.49
N LEU A 626 5.90 9.25 22.36
CA LEU A 626 6.76 8.13 22.68
C LEU A 626 7.16 7.37 21.41
N LEU A 627 8.45 7.35 21.09
CA LEU A 627 9.01 6.50 20.06
C LEU A 627 9.24 5.11 20.63
N HIS A 628 8.78 4.11 19.89
CA HIS A 628 8.97 2.70 20.16
C HIS A 628 9.99 2.13 19.17
N GLY A 629 10.51 0.93 19.47
CA GLY A 629 11.50 0.21 18.68
C GLY A 629 11.17 0.00 17.20
N VAL A 630 11.81 -0.99 16.58
CA VAL A 630 11.89 -0.98 15.11
C VAL A 630 10.60 -1.36 14.38
N GLU A 631 10.30 -0.58 13.36
CA GLU A 631 9.39 -0.93 12.28
C GLU A 631 10.21 -1.17 11.00
N THR A 632 10.58 -2.42 10.74
CA THR A 632 11.51 -2.83 9.65
C THR A 632 10.82 -3.48 8.47
N ARG A 633 9.56 -3.90 8.64
CA ARG A 633 8.81 -4.73 7.68
C ARG A 633 7.70 -3.93 7.01
N THR A 634 8.04 -2.78 6.44
CA THR A 634 7.08 -1.85 5.79
C THR A 634 6.65 -2.29 4.39
N SER A 635 7.53 -3.02 3.69
CA SER A 635 7.31 -3.63 2.38
C SER A 635 8.39 -4.68 2.14
N SER A 636 8.28 -5.47 1.06
CA SER A 636 9.28 -6.50 0.79
C SER A 636 10.69 -5.92 0.54
N PRO A 637 11.72 -6.50 1.19
CA PRO A 637 13.14 -6.17 0.96
C PRO A 637 13.69 -6.79 -0.34
N VAL A 638 12.89 -7.63 -1.00
CA VAL A 638 13.23 -8.29 -2.26
C VAL A 638 12.10 -8.12 -3.27
N GLN A 639 12.42 -8.30 -4.54
CA GLN A 639 11.45 -8.52 -5.60
C GLN A 639 11.75 -9.85 -6.27
N ILE A 640 10.76 -10.73 -6.30
CA ILE A 640 10.85 -12.00 -7.03
C ILE A 640 10.39 -11.71 -8.44
N THR A 641 11.28 -11.75 -9.43
CA THR A 641 10.95 -11.21 -10.75
C THR A 641 9.97 -12.12 -11.49
N ARG A 642 8.98 -11.48 -12.13
CA ARG A 642 7.99 -12.13 -12.99
C ARG A 642 7.80 -11.35 -14.28
N ARG A 643 7.37 -12.03 -15.34
CA ARG A 643 7.03 -11.42 -16.63
C ARG A 643 5.70 -10.67 -16.52
N SER A 644 5.61 -9.51 -17.16
CA SER A 644 4.43 -8.64 -17.06
C SER A 644 3.19 -9.16 -17.80
N ASP A 645 3.40 -10.00 -18.81
CA ASP A 645 2.38 -10.57 -19.68
C ASP A 645 1.81 -11.89 -19.12
N THR A 646 2.68 -12.80 -18.69
CA THR A 646 2.28 -14.13 -18.19
C THR A 646 2.14 -14.21 -16.68
N TRP A 647 2.69 -13.24 -15.93
CA TRP A 647 2.76 -13.23 -14.46
C TRP A 647 3.61 -14.34 -13.84
N GLU A 648 4.25 -15.15 -14.68
CA GLU A 648 5.13 -16.24 -14.31
C GLU A 648 6.55 -15.72 -14.02
N SER A 649 7.29 -16.41 -13.14
CA SER A 649 8.68 -16.08 -12.85
C SER A 649 9.52 -16.03 -14.13
N THR A 650 10.52 -15.13 -14.17
CA THR A 650 11.33 -14.90 -15.37
C THR A 650 12.13 -16.13 -15.81
N ASN A 651 12.62 -16.90 -14.84
CA ASN A 651 13.53 -18.03 -15.04
C ASN A 651 13.02 -19.36 -14.44
N MET A 652 11.79 -19.39 -13.90
CA MET A 652 11.23 -20.59 -13.27
C MET A 652 9.78 -20.80 -13.71
N LYS A 653 9.56 -21.67 -14.69
CA LYS A 653 8.22 -21.96 -15.22
C LYS A 653 7.36 -22.66 -14.15
N GLY A 654 6.05 -22.46 -14.21
CA GLY A 654 5.08 -22.96 -13.23
C GLY A 654 5.03 -22.15 -11.93
N LEU A 655 5.92 -21.17 -11.70
CA LEU A 655 5.95 -20.35 -10.49
C LEU A 655 5.40 -18.94 -10.75
N TYR A 656 4.45 -18.50 -9.93
CA TYR A 656 3.76 -17.21 -10.07
C TYR A 656 3.92 -16.38 -8.78
N PRO A 657 4.94 -15.50 -8.69
CA PRO A 657 5.18 -14.66 -7.52
C PRO A 657 4.15 -13.53 -7.45
N VAL A 658 3.44 -13.39 -6.32
CA VAL A 658 2.38 -12.38 -6.18
C VAL A 658 2.39 -11.66 -4.83
N GLY A 659 1.71 -10.53 -4.80
CA GLY A 659 1.45 -9.75 -3.60
C GLY A 659 2.67 -9.04 -3.05
N GLU A 660 2.58 -8.68 -1.77
CA GLU A 660 3.61 -7.87 -1.12
C GLU A 660 4.93 -8.62 -0.97
N GLY A 661 4.87 -9.93 -0.69
CA GLY A 661 6.07 -10.77 -0.56
C GLY A 661 6.91 -10.87 -1.83
N ALA A 662 6.27 -10.83 -3.00
CA ALA A 662 6.96 -10.78 -4.28
C ALA A 662 7.42 -9.36 -4.67
N GLY A 663 6.99 -8.33 -3.95
CA GLY A 663 7.35 -6.93 -4.21
C GLY A 663 6.41 -6.18 -5.16
N TYR A 664 5.22 -6.71 -5.47
CA TYR A 664 4.27 -6.12 -6.44
C TYR A 664 3.05 -5.43 -5.81
N ALA A 665 2.88 -5.51 -4.49
CA ALA A 665 1.81 -4.84 -3.74
C ALA A 665 2.35 -4.18 -2.46
N GLY A 666 1.54 -3.33 -1.82
CA GLY A 666 1.92 -2.61 -0.60
C GLY A 666 0.74 -2.31 0.33
N GLY A 667 -0.26 -3.20 0.36
CA GLY A 667 -1.47 -3.05 1.16
C GLY A 667 -2.58 -4.02 0.71
N ILE A 668 -3.62 -4.17 1.55
CA ILE A 668 -4.68 -5.18 1.41
C ILE A 668 -5.30 -5.18 0.01
N VAL A 669 -5.78 -4.01 -0.45
CA VAL A 669 -6.47 -3.89 -1.75
C VAL A 669 -5.51 -4.14 -2.91
N SER A 670 -4.31 -3.56 -2.89
CA SER A 670 -3.33 -3.83 -3.97
C SER A 670 -2.92 -5.29 -4.03
N ALA A 671 -2.80 -5.96 -2.88
CA ALA A 671 -2.46 -7.37 -2.80
C ALA A 671 -3.60 -8.24 -3.34
N ALA A 672 -4.85 -7.93 -2.97
CA ALA A 672 -6.04 -8.59 -3.52
C ALA A 672 -6.15 -8.43 -5.05
N VAL A 673 -5.93 -7.21 -5.56
CA VAL A 673 -5.91 -6.97 -7.02
C VAL A 673 -4.80 -7.76 -7.69
N ASP A 674 -3.58 -7.77 -7.14
CA ASP A 674 -2.45 -8.53 -7.69
C ASP A 674 -2.75 -10.04 -7.74
N GLY A 675 -3.34 -10.59 -6.67
CA GLY A 675 -3.74 -11.99 -6.61
C GLY A 675 -4.85 -12.35 -7.59
N MET A 676 -5.87 -11.50 -7.71
CA MET A 676 -6.95 -11.66 -8.68
C MET A 676 -6.41 -11.68 -10.13
N GLN A 677 -5.54 -10.74 -10.47
CA GLN A 677 -4.94 -10.64 -11.81
C GLN A 677 -4.05 -11.86 -12.12
N ALA A 678 -3.25 -12.30 -11.15
CA ALA A 678 -2.45 -13.52 -11.28
C ALA A 678 -3.32 -14.77 -11.44
N GLY A 679 -4.43 -14.88 -10.71
CA GLY A 679 -5.37 -15.98 -10.85
C GLY A 679 -5.90 -16.12 -12.29
N PHE A 680 -6.29 -15.00 -12.92
CA PHE A 680 -6.69 -15.01 -14.33
C PHE A 680 -5.54 -15.35 -15.28
N ALA A 681 -4.33 -14.85 -15.01
CA ALA A 681 -3.16 -15.15 -15.82
C ALA A 681 -2.80 -16.65 -15.78
N VAL A 682 -2.82 -17.26 -14.59
CA VAL A 682 -2.62 -18.71 -14.41
C VAL A 682 -3.72 -19.50 -15.13
N ALA A 683 -4.99 -19.10 -14.98
CA ALA A 683 -6.10 -19.75 -15.66
C ALA A 683 -5.93 -19.74 -17.18
N ARG A 684 -5.50 -18.61 -17.75
CA ARG A 684 -5.22 -18.48 -19.19
C ARG A 684 -4.06 -19.37 -19.62
N ASN A 685 -2.96 -19.40 -18.88
CA ASN A 685 -1.82 -20.25 -19.20
C ASN A 685 -2.15 -21.75 -19.14
N LEU A 686 -3.14 -22.13 -18.31
CA LEU A 686 -3.62 -23.51 -18.18
C LEU A 686 -4.80 -23.84 -19.12
N GLY A 687 -5.19 -22.92 -20.02
CA GLY A 687 -6.28 -23.14 -20.97
C GLY A 687 -7.67 -23.22 -20.33
N LEU A 688 -7.85 -22.64 -19.13
CA LEU A 688 -9.14 -22.56 -18.44
C LEU A 688 -9.93 -21.29 -18.78
N TYR A 689 -9.28 -20.34 -19.48
CA TYR A 689 -9.82 -19.01 -19.72
C TYR A 689 -9.14 -18.36 -20.93
N ASP A 690 -9.91 -18.04 -21.99
CA ASP A 690 -9.36 -17.44 -23.23
C ASP A 690 -9.58 -15.92 -23.34
N GLY A 691 -10.35 -15.34 -22.43
CA GLY A 691 -10.62 -13.90 -22.45
C GLY A 691 -9.46 -13.03 -21.93
N SER A 692 -9.58 -11.72 -22.15
CA SER A 692 -8.70 -10.74 -21.50
C SER A 692 -9.24 -10.38 -20.11
N ILE A 693 -8.37 -10.04 -19.17
CA ILE A 693 -8.83 -9.57 -17.84
C ILE A 693 -9.74 -8.33 -17.98
N ASP A 694 -9.45 -7.49 -18.99
CA ASP A 694 -10.25 -6.32 -19.37
C ASP A 694 -11.65 -6.67 -19.91
N SER A 695 -11.86 -7.86 -20.49
CA SER A 695 -13.17 -8.32 -20.96
C SER A 695 -14.06 -8.86 -19.84
N VAL A 696 -13.47 -9.34 -18.74
CA VAL A 696 -14.21 -9.73 -17.52
C VAL A 696 -14.50 -8.49 -16.67
N LEU A 697 -13.52 -7.61 -16.47
CA LEU A 697 -13.67 -6.39 -15.69
C LEU A 697 -14.15 -5.22 -16.57
N VAL A 698 -15.38 -5.33 -17.12
CA VAL A 698 -16.09 -4.36 -18.00
C VAL A 698 -15.43 -2.98 -18.05
N LYS A 699 -14.77 -2.65 -19.17
CA LYS A 699 -14.12 -1.36 -19.38
C LYS A 699 -15.12 -0.20 -19.27
N PRO A 700 -14.76 0.95 -18.66
CA PRO A 700 -15.08 2.22 -19.28
C PRO A 700 -14.25 2.31 -20.58
N GLN A 701 -14.89 2.60 -21.71
CA GLN A 701 -14.26 2.59 -23.02
C GLN A 701 -12.93 3.37 -23.08
N ASN A 702 -11.93 2.75 -23.72
CA ASN A 702 -10.65 3.32 -24.15
C ASN A 702 -9.66 3.85 -23.11
N VAL A 703 -9.17 2.98 -22.23
CA VAL A 703 -7.81 3.14 -21.65
C VAL A 703 -6.85 2.31 -22.49
N GLY A 704 -6.09 2.97 -23.37
CA GLY A 704 -5.00 2.34 -24.11
C GLY A 704 -3.99 1.69 -23.16
N VAL A 705 -3.63 0.46 -23.51
CA VAL A 705 -2.53 -0.31 -22.92
C VAL A 705 -1.26 0.54 -22.99
N VAL A 706 -0.61 0.80 -21.86
CA VAL A 706 0.74 1.36 -21.83
C VAL A 706 1.59 0.40 -21.02
N LYS A 707 2.60 -0.17 -21.69
CA LYS A 707 3.68 -0.97 -21.08
C LYS A 707 4.35 -0.16 -19.96
N TYR A 708 4.53 -0.79 -18.80
CA TYR A 708 5.15 -0.23 -17.60
C TYR A 708 6.64 0.06 -17.78
#